data_AF-A0A7C3IMD2-F1
#
_entry.id   AF-A0A7C3IMD2-F1
#
_cell.length_a   1.000
_cell.length_b   1.000
_cell.length_c   1.000
_cell.angle_alpha   90.00
_cell.angle_beta   90.00
_cell.angle_gamma   90.00
#
_symmetry.space_group_name_H-M   'P 1'
#
loop_
_entity.id
_entity.type
_entity.pdbx_description
1 polymer ?
#
loop_
_entity_poly.entity_id
_entity_poly.type
_entity_poly.pdbx_seq_one_letter_code
_entity_poly.pdbx_strand_id
1 'polypeptide(L)'
;MMGPMLPCKHWRSFFPFLVIVSVFTFFAACTNASAETLIAWNNLGMHCLDADYAVFSLLPPYNTVHAQLIDSTGRLVSDDTGWRVTYEAIADPTGSINSTAVGKTNFWSFVEFLFGVRLPLDVGLAGAALPGATNAPQPLRFDPEHRWFVAEGIPVVPYDDTGAKNPYPTFLVVARDRTGAVRASTTVVTPVSDEMDCRACHASGSSPAAAPSTGWVNDPDPQRDMRLNILLLHDERESSNPLFARALAEAGYDPAGLYPTARSGRPILCARCHASEALPGSGIRDVSALTQAIHRRMAWVADPDTLEPLNASTNRNACYRCHPGAATRCLRGVMGNAVAPDGTRAIQCQSCHGNMLQVASPDRRGWIDEPRCQSCHTGTAVQNRGAIRFESVFTEDNVPREPQDPIFATNSDTPVPGAALYRFSKGHGGIACEACHGPTHAEYPSSHENDNLQSIALQGHVGTLSECSTCHPQVPAVPNGGPHGLHPLGASWVRAHGELAEHGGVGPCRDCHGADYRGTELSRALGDRVLQTKFGTKVFWRGFQVGCYACHNGPFSEAPARNRAPEVSDAEARLVSNAPTLIPIAAVDSDGDPVTLRVVTQPSHGTAAVREQAVLYTPEPGYSGEDTFTIAAWDGSTNSNLATVRVTVAEQSCAGDCNGDGSVTIDELVLQVRIALGEADISACSAADANNDRQVTIEEIVRSVNQALLGCG
;
A
#
# COMPACT_ATOMS: atom_id res chain seq x y z
N MET A 1 35.98 39.76 76.00
CA MET A 1 35.88 38.34 75.62
C MET A 1 35.15 38.30 74.28
N MET A 2 35.78 38.85 73.23
CA MET A 2 36.63 38.14 72.25
C MET A 2 35.75 37.10 71.52
N GLY A 3 35.05 37.38 70.41
CA GLY A 3 35.40 38.19 69.22
C GLY A 3 36.18 37.33 68.21
N PRO A 4 36.06 37.49 66.87
CA PRO A 4 35.41 38.57 66.09
C PRO A 4 34.42 38.07 64.97
N MET A 5 33.34 38.80 64.64
CA MET A 5 33.18 39.88 63.62
C MET A 5 33.36 39.40 62.16
N LEU A 6 32.28 39.35 61.34
CA LEU A 6 31.82 40.37 60.34
C LEU A 6 32.73 40.51 59.10
N PRO A 7 32.29 41.07 57.93
CA PRO A 7 31.00 41.69 57.60
C PRO A 7 30.40 41.45 56.17
N CYS A 8 29.11 41.79 56.08
CA CYS A 8 28.37 42.62 55.12
C CYS A 8 28.88 42.88 53.69
N LYS A 9 27.94 42.81 52.72
CA LYS A 9 27.26 43.96 52.05
C LYS A 9 26.09 43.42 51.20
N HIS A 10 24.81 43.71 51.51
CA HIS A 10 24.00 44.91 51.13
C HIS A 10 23.82 45.05 49.61
N TRP A 11 22.64 45.16 48.97
CA TRP A 11 21.29 45.62 49.38
C TRP A 11 20.19 45.14 48.39
N ARG A 12 18.97 44.91 48.94
CA ARG A 12 17.59 45.28 48.49
C ARG A 12 17.37 45.48 46.96
N SER A 13 16.30 45.02 46.30
CA SER A 13 14.87 45.21 46.62
C SER A 13 13.92 44.61 45.53
N PHE A 14 12.65 44.32 45.93
CA PHE A 14 11.36 44.31 45.18
C PHE A 14 10.93 43.17 44.19
N PHE A 15 9.94 42.35 44.66
CA PHE A 15 8.71 41.76 44.05
C PHE A 15 8.68 41.12 42.63
N PRO A 16 7.73 40.20 42.28
CA PRO A 16 6.89 39.27 43.05
C PRO A 16 7.04 37.79 42.61
N PHE A 17 6.34 36.92 43.34
CA PHE A 17 6.10 35.49 43.08
C PHE A 17 5.74 35.14 41.61
N LEU A 18 6.52 34.23 41.03
CA LEU A 18 6.06 33.29 40.01
C LEU A 18 6.46 31.89 40.48
N VAL A 19 5.47 31.09 40.88
CA VAL A 19 5.67 29.69 41.24
C VAL A 19 5.95 28.91 39.96
N ILE A 20 7.23 28.67 39.65
CA ILE A 20 7.63 27.65 38.68
C ILE A 20 7.69 26.34 39.47
N VAL A 21 6.68 25.50 39.28
CA VAL A 21 6.75 24.09 39.66
C VAL A 21 7.73 23.43 38.70
N SER A 22 9.00 23.34 39.09
CA SER A 22 9.96 22.46 38.42
C SER A 22 9.54 21.02 38.71
N VAL A 23 8.80 20.42 37.78
CA VAL A 23 8.64 18.97 37.68
C VAL A 23 10.01 18.41 37.32
N PHE A 24 10.80 18.05 38.32
CA PHE A 24 11.95 17.17 38.13
C PHE A 24 11.40 15.78 37.82
N THR A 25 11.21 15.48 36.54
CA THR A 25 11.09 14.11 36.06
C THR A 25 12.43 13.43 36.35
N PHE A 26 12.44 12.58 37.37
CA PHE A 26 13.49 11.60 37.56
C PHE A 26 13.50 10.68 36.33
N PHE A 27 14.41 10.93 35.39
CA PHE A 27 14.91 9.86 34.53
C PHE A 27 15.70 8.92 35.44
N ALA A 28 15.00 7.96 36.05
CA ALA A 28 15.64 6.76 36.52
C ALA A 28 16.24 6.10 35.27
N ALA A 29 17.56 6.17 35.14
CA ALA A 29 18.30 5.34 34.22
C ALA A 29 18.03 3.89 34.62
N CYS A 30 17.03 3.27 33.97
CA CYS A 30 16.83 1.84 34.05
C CYS A 30 18.11 1.19 33.51
N THR A 31 18.81 0.52 34.42
CA THR A 31 19.80 -0.48 34.06
C THR A 31 19.08 -1.53 33.21
N ASN A 32 19.35 -1.55 31.89
CA ASN A 32 18.83 -2.55 30.97
C ASN A 32 19.35 -3.94 31.39
N ALA A 33 18.56 -4.66 32.18
CA ALA A 33 18.52 -6.11 32.02
C ALA A 33 18.10 -6.35 30.56
N SER A 34 18.79 -7.22 29.82
CA SER A 34 18.46 -7.44 28.41
C SER A 34 17.01 -7.90 28.29
N ALA A 35 16.15 -7.03 27.77
CA ALA A 35 14.75 -7.32 27.55
C ALA A 35 14.62 -8.27 26.36
N GLU A 36 13.62 -9.13 26.39
CA GLU A 36 13.20 -9.90 25.23
C GLU A 36 12.69 -8.96 24.13
N THR A 37 12.86 -9.37 22.87
CA THR A 37 12.39 -8.60 21.70
C THR A 37 11.28 -9.36 21.00
N LEU A 38 10.13 -8.73 20.83
CA LEU A 38 8.99 -9.28 20.10
C LEU A 38 8.84 -8.55 18.77
N ILE A 39 8.72 -9.31 17.69
CA ILE A 39 8.53 -8.78 16.34
C ILE A 39 7.28 -9.45 15.78
N ALA A 40 6.34 -8.66 15.26
CA ALA A 40 5.10 -9.14 14.68
C ALA A 40 4.83 -8.51 13.31
N TRP A 41 4.10 -9.24 12.47
CA TRP A 41 3.73 -8.80 11.13
C TRP A 41 2.42 -9.46 10.70
N ASN A 42 1.77 -8.90 9.67
CA ASN A 42 0.70 -9.60 8.97
C ASN A 42 1.26 -10.30 7.74
N ASN A 43 0.70 -11.41 7.29
CA ASN A 43 1.33 -12.28 6.27
C ASN A 43 1.29 -11.78 4.80
N LEU A 44 0.63 -10.67 4.47
CA LEU A 44 0.44 -10.21 3.07
C LEU A 44 0.76 -8.73 2.84
N GLY A 45 0.60 -7.91 3.86
CA GLY A 45 0.63 -6.45 3.76
C GLY A 45 -0.74 -5.84 3.48
N MET A 46 -1.72 -6.61 2.99
CA MET A 46 -3.13 -6.20 2.84
C MET A 46 -3.99 -7.44 2.59
N HIS A 47 -5.05 -7.63 3.37
CA HIS A 47 -6.11 -8.58 3.06
C HIS A 47 -7.27 -7.89 2.34
N CYS A 48 -8.08 -8.67 1.62
CA CYS A 48 -9.28 -8.17 0.96
C CYS A 48 -10.50 -8.91 1.52
N LEU A 49 -11.66 -8.26 1.54
CA LEU A 49 -12.93 -8.89 1.91
C LEU A 49 -14.07 -8.41 1.00
N ASP A 50 -15.14 -9.20 0.90
CA ASP A 50 -16.36 -8.78 0.21
C ASP A 50 -17.18 -7.80 1.06
N ALA A 51 -17.49 -6.62 0.52
CA ALA A 51 -18.33 -5.65 1.23
C ALA A 51 -19.75 -6.18 1.57
N ASP A 52 -20.26 -7.17 0.83
CA ASP A 52 -21.54 -7.84 1.05
C ASP A 52 -21.44 -9.34 0.76
N TYR A 53 -22.01 -10.15 1.66
CA TYR A 53 -22.01 -11.62 1.59
C TYR A 53 -23.36 -12.24 1.17
N ALA A 54 -24.36 -11.42 0.84
CA ALA A 54 -25.73 -11.88 0.63
C ALA A 54 -25.98 -12.44 -0.78
N VAL A 55 -25.11 -12.16 -1.75
CA VAL A 55 -25.25 -12.62 -3.16
C VAL A 55 -24.19 -13.64 -3.52
N PHE A 56 -22.91 -13.28 -3.44
CA PHE A 56 -21.79 -14.21 -3.56
C PHE A 56 -20.63 -13.77 -2.68
N SER A 57 -19.68 -14.69 -2.45
CA SER A 57 -18.43 -14.39 -1.79
C SER A 57 -17.24 -14.93 -2.58
N LEU A 58 -16.23 -14.05 -2.72
CA LEU A 58 -14.89 -14.36 -3.18
C LEU A 58 -13.95 -14.57 -1.98
N LEU A 59 -14.01 -13.70 -0.98
CA LEU A 59 -13.10 -13.68 0.16
C LEU A 59 -13.84 -13.34 1.48
N PRO A 60 -13.66 -14.14 2.54
CA PRO A 60 -14.19 -13.83 3.86
C PRO A 60 -13.41 -12.67 4.52
N PRO A 61 -13.92 -12.05 5.59
CA PRO A 61 -13.10 -11.17 6.42
C PRO A 61 -11.96 -11.99 7.01
N TYR A 62 -10.73 -11.53 6.82
CA TYR A 62 -9.56 -12.33 7.13
C TYR A 62 -8.33 -11.45 7.38
N ASN A 63 -7.49 -11.87 8.32
CA ASN A 63 -6.14 -11.39 8.54
C ASN A 63 -5.36 -12.45 9.30
N THR A 64 -4.04 -12.46 9.15
CA THR A 64 -3.16 -13.36 9.89
C THR A 64 -2.04 -12.57 10.50
N VAL A 65 -1.90 -12.65 11.82
CA VAL A 65 -0.79 -12.06 12.57
C VAL A 65 0.20 -13.16 12.93
N HIS A 66 1.46 -12.97 12.56
CA HIS A 66 2.59 -13.77 13.01
C HIS A 66 3.43 -12.97 14.00
N ALA A 67 4.10 -13.66 14.92
CA ALA A 67 5.08 -13.06 15.81
C ALA A 67 6.23 -14.01 16.16
N GLN A 68 7.45 -13.47 16.23
CA GLN A 68 8.63 -14.17 16.73
C GLN A 68 9.19 -13.46 17.95
N LEU A 69 9.56 -14.25 18.95
CA LEU A 69 10.15 -13.78 20.21
C LEU A 69 11.63 -14.13 20.25
N ILE A 70 12.46 -13.13 20.51
CA ILE A 70 13.88 -13.27 20.76
C ILE A 70 14.10 -13.13 22.28
N ASP A 71 14.77 -14.12 22.87
CA ASP A 71 15.03 -14.13 24.30
C ASP A 71 16.09 -13.09 24.72
N SER A 72 16.27 -12.93 26.02
CA SER A 72 17.24 -12.01 26.61
C SER A 72 18.70 -12.31 26.25
N THR A 73 19.00 -13.43 25.58
CA THR A 73 20.33 -13.82 25.08
C THR A 73 20.51 -13.56 23.59
N GLY A 74 19.49 -13.05 22.91
CA GLY A 74 19.49 -12.80 21.47
C GLY A 74 19.21 -14.04 20.62
N ARG A 75 18.54 -15.05 21.19
CA ARG A 75 18.18 -16.28 20.48
C ARG A 75 16.68 -16.33 20.23
N LEU A 76 16.31 -16.77 19.02
CA LEU A 76 14.92 -17.04 18.69
C LEU A 76 14.38 -18.15 19.59
N VAL A 77 13.29 -17.87 20.29
CA VAL A 77 12.53 -18.83 21.08
C VAL A 77 12.04 -19.96 20.16
N SER A 78 12.29 -21.22 20.55
CA SER A 78 12.01 -22.41 19.74
C SER A 78 10.67 -23.09 20.03
N ASP A 79 10.05 -22.75 21.16
CA ASP A 79 8.81 -23.35 21.65
C ASP A 79 8.07 -22.36 22.57
N ASP A 80 6.83 -22.65 22.91
CA ASP A 80 6.01 -21.83 23.81
C ASP A 80 6.23 -22.13 25.29
N THR A 81 7.25 -22.92 25.65
CA THR A 81 7.47 -23.40 27.02
C THR A 81 7.82 -22.24 27.95
N GLY A 82 6.79 -21.68 28.57
CA GLY A 82 6.91 -20.54 29.48
C GLY A 82 6.56 -19.19 28.88
N TRP A 83 5.96 -19.19 27.69
CA TRP A 83 5.52 -17.99 26.99
C TRP A 83 4.03 -18.06 26.71
N ARG A 84 3.33 -16.96 26.96
CA ARG A 84 1.98 -16.71 26.46
C ARG A 84 2.01 -15.45 25.64
N VAL A 85 1.70 -15.56 24.35
CA VAL A 85 1.63 -14.41 23.45
C VAL A 85 0.18 -14.13 23.10
N THR A 86 -0.23 -12.87 23.22
CA THR A 86 -1.59 -12.41 22.95
C THR A 86 -1.59 -11.19 22.04
N TYR A 87 -2.73 -10.88 21.42
CA TYR A 87 -2.99 -9.62 20.76
C TYR A 87 -4.26 -8.95 21.31
N GLU A 88 -4.29 -7.63 21.27
CA GLU A 88 -5.47 -6.80 21.57
C GLU A 88 -5.49 -5.57 20.64
N ALA A 89 -6.66 -4.98 20.42
CA ALA A 89 -6.77 -3.80 19.58
C ALA A 89 -6.21 -2.57 20.29
N ILE A 90 -5.52 -1.70 19.56
CA ILE A 90 -5.08 -0.41 20.07
C ILE A 90 -5.46 0.69 19.10
N ALA A 91 -5.51 1.92 19.60
CA ALA A 91 -5.65 3.07 18.75
C ALA A 91 -4.37 3.26 17.94
N ASP A 92 -4.51 3.55 16.66
CA ASP A 92 -3.41 4.06 15.85
C ASP A 92 -3.07 5.53 16.22
N PRO A 93 -2.00 6.13 15.65
CA PRO A 93 -1.63 7.52 15.95
C PRO A 93 -2.73 8.57 15.65
N THR A 94 -3.73 8.23 14.85
CA THR A 94 -4.89 9.09 14.56
C THR A 94 -6.01 8.96 15.62
N GLY A 95 -5.90 7.97 16.50
CA GLY A 95 -6.88 7.65 17.54
C GLY A 95 -7.91 6.60 17.11
N SER A 96 -7.81 6.05 15.90
CA SER A 96 -8.76 5.06 15.38
C SER A 96 -8.45 3.66 15.92
N ILE A 97 -9.46 2.95 16.41
CA ILE A 97 -9.35 1.60 17.00
C ILE A 97 -10.40 0.67 16.42
N ASN A 98 -10.02 -0.57 16.14
CA ASN A 98 -10.90 -1.59 15.59
C ASN A 98 -10.85 -2.86 16.43
N SER A 99 -11.73 -2.95 17.43
CA SER A 99 -11.79 -4.07 18.36
C SER A 99 -12.84 -5.12 18.00
N THR A 100 -13.83 -4.78 17.19
CA THR A 100 -14.95 -5.66 16.82
C THR A 100 -15.39 -5.44 15.38
N ALA A 101 -15.91 -6.47 14.71
CA ALA A 101 -16.54 -6.36 13.40
C ALA A 101 -18.08 -6.45 13.48
N VAL A 102 -18.64 -6.61 14.69
CA VAL A 102 -20.08 -6.62 14.93
C VAL A 102 -20.72 -5.32 14.46
N GLY A 103 -21.75 -5.44 13.63
CA GLY A 103 -22.46 -4.29 13.05
C GLY A 103 -21.75 -3.63 11.87
N LYS A 104 -20.56 -4.11 11.48
CA LYS A 104 -19.75 -3.54 10.38
C LYS A 104 -19.72 -4.43 9.12
N THR A 105 -20.24 -5.65 9.20
CA THR A 105 -20.37 -6.60 8.08
C THR A 105 -21.54 -7.56 8.33
N ASN A 106 -22.07 -8.17 7.26
CA ASN A 106 -23.11 -9.19 7.33
C ASN A 106 -22.58 -10.64 7.22
N PHE A 107 -21.25 -10.84 7.24
CA PHE A 107 -20.59 -12.16 7.10
C PHE A 107 -21.20 -13.28 7.95
N TRP A 108 -21.38 -13.05 9.27
CA TRP A 108 -21.93 -14.07 10.18
C TRP A 108 -23.38 -14.47 9.88
N SER A 109 -24.12 -13.67 9.12
CA SER A 109 -25.47 -14.03 8.68
C SER A 109 -25.46 -15.07 7.56
N PHE A 110 -24.35 -15.20 6.83
CA PHE A 110 -24.24 -16.01 5.62
C PHE A 110 -23.18 -17.11 5.67
N VAL A 111 -22.33 -17.11 6.70
CA VAL A 111 -21.21 -18.06 6.85
C VAL A 111 -21.66 -19.53 6.83
N GLU A 112 -22.83 -19.86 7.37
CA GLU A 112 -23.38 -21.22 7.33
C GLU A 112 -23.71 -21.66 5.90
N PHE A 113 -24.27 -20.77 5.07
CA PHE A 113 -24.56 -21.08 3.67
C PHE A 113 -23.28 -21.20 2.82
N LEU A 114 -22.35 -20.26 3.04
CA LEU A 114 -21.11 -20.17 2.26
C LEU A 114 -20.15 -21.32 2.61
N PHE A 115 -19.84 -21.47 3.90
CA PHE A 115 -18.76 -22.33 4.41
C PHE A 115 -19.26 -23.55 5.21
N GLY A 116 -20.56 -23.69 5.45
CA GLY A 116 -21.11 -24.86 6.16
C GLY A 116 -20.81 -24.88 7.66
N VAL A 117 -20.41 -23.74 8.24
CA VAL A 117 -20.03 -23.62 9.66
C VAL A 117 -20.84 -22.53 10.35
N ARG A 118 -21.10 -22.70 11.65
CA ARG A 118 -21.66 -21.66 12.52
C ARG A 118 -20.55 -21.10 13.38
N LEU A 119 -20.30 -19.80 13.27
CA LEU A 119 -19.28 -19.10 14.03
C LEU A 119 -19.93 -18.13 15.02
N PRO A 120 -19.39 -17.99 16.24
CA PRO A 120 -19.69 -16.85 17.08
C PRO A 120 -19.31 -15.54 16.37
N LEU A 121 -19.99 -14.45 16.73
CA LEU A 121 -19.61 -13.11 16.30
C LEU A 121 -18.14 -12.84 16.66
N ASP A 122 -17.47 -12.03 15.83
CA ASP A 122 -16.03 -11.71 15.94
C ASP A 122 -15.07 -12.90 15.78
N VAL A 123 -15.54 -14.13 15.59
CA VAL A 123 -14.69 -15.30 15.31
C VAL A 123 -14.64 -15.55 13.81
N GLY A 124 -13.44 -15.66 13.25
CA GLY A 124 -13.22 -15.95 11.83
C GLY A 124 -13.07 -17.44 11.53
N LEU A 125 -12.96 -17.78 10.24
CA LEU A 125 -13.05 -19.16 9.76
C LEU A 125 -11.94 -20.10 10.28
N ALA A 126 -10.76 -19.56 10.58
CA ALA A 126 -9.66 -20.34 11.16
C ALA A 126 -9.63 -20.30 12.70
N GLY A 127 -10.67 -19.72 13.33
CA GLY A 127 -10.91 -19.77 14.77
C GLY A 127 -10.29 -18.62 15.57
N ALA A 128 -9.43 -17.79 14.99
CA ALA A 128 -8.99 -16.56 15.63
C ALA A 128 -10.13 -15.54 15.73
N ALA A 129 -10.10 -14.70 16.76
CA ALA A 129 -11.18 -13.78 17.06
C ALA A 129 -10.70 -12.32 17.08
N LEU A 130 -11.57 -11.38 16.74
CA LEU A 130 -11.37 -10.01 17.17
C LEU A 130 -11.51 -9.92 18.70
N PRO A 131 -10.79 -9.02 19.39
CA PRO A 131 -10.86 -8.85 20.85
C PRO A 131 -12.27 -8.56 21.41
N GLY A 132 -13.17 -8.08 20.57
CA GLY A 132 -14.54 -7.70 20.89
C GLY A 132 -14.61 -6.36 21.65
N ALA A 133 -15.83 -5.93 21.98
CA ALA A 133 -16.08 -4.62 22.61
C ALA A 133 -15.39 -4.43 23.99
N THR A 134 -15.07 -5.51 24.70
CA THR A 134 -14.29 -5.44 25.96
C THR A 134 -12.78 -5.37 25.71
N ASN A 135 -12.35 -5.48 24.45
CA ASN A 135 -10.98 -5.59 23.99
C ASN A 135 -10.18 -6.65 24.76
N ALA A 136 -10.76 -7.85 24.93
CA ALA A 136 -10.11 -8.89 25.71
C ALA A 136 -8.90 -9.47 24.94
N PRO A 137 -7.72 -9.62 25.56
CA PRO A 137 -6.55 -10.17 24.88
C PRO A 137 -6.80 -11.57 24.31
N GLN A 138 -6.59 -11.72 23.01
CA GLN A 138 -6.76 -12.97 22.26
C GLN A 138 -5.43 -13.70 22.13
N PRO A 139 -5.39 -15.05 22.20
CA PRO A 139 -4.14 -15.80 22.14
C PRO A 139 -3.59 -15.88 20.71
N LEU A 140 -2.26 -15.88 20.58
CA LEU A 140 -1.58 -16.45 19.41
C LEU A 140 -1.12 -17.87 19.76
N ARG A 141 -1.42 -18.84 18.90
CA ARG A 141 -0.96 -20.23 19.05
C ARG A 141 0.48 -20.36 18.56
N PHE A 142 1.29 -21.19 19.21
CA PHE A 142 2.64 -21.46 18.71
C PHE A 142 2.60 -22.51 17.60
N ASP A 143 3.29 -22.23 16.50
CA ASP A 143 3.53 -23.14 15.39
C ASP A 143 4.98 -23.66 15.48
N PRO A 144 5.19 -24.94 15.81
CA PRO A 144 6.53 -25.50 15.96
C PRO A 144 7.25 -25.74 14.63
N GLU A 145 6.54 -25.93 13.53
CA GLU A 145 7.14 -26.08 12.20
C GLU A 145 7.75 -24.75 11.77
N HIS A 146 7.02 -23.67 12.01
CA HIS A 146 7.48 -22.35 11.62
C HIS A 146 8.29 -21.62 12.69
N ARG A 147 8.24 -22.06 13.95
CA ARG A 147 8.85 -21.40 15.12
C ARG A 147 8.38 -19.94 15.27
N TRP A 148 7.07 -19.75 15.23
CA TRP A 148 6.42 -18.47 15.47
C TRP A 148 5.11 -18.65 16.23
N PHE A 149 4.58 -17.56 16.76
CA PHE A 149 3.21 -17.46 17.24
C PHE A 149 2.32 -16.94 16.11
N VAL A 150 1.12 -17.50 15.95
CA VAL A 150 0.20 -17.17 14.88
C VAL A 150 -1.23 -17.02 15.40
N ALA A 151 -1.94 -16.02 14.90
CA ALA A 151 -3.39 -15.92 14.93
C ALA A 151 -3.88 -15.80 13.48
N GLU A 152 -4.50 -16.86 12.98
CA GLU A 152 -4.87 -17.02 11.58
C GLU A 152 -6.38 -16.83 11.41
N GLY A 153 -6.78 -16.08 10.38
CA GLY A 153 -8.17 -15.82 10.05
C GLY A 153 -8.90 -14.94 11.05
N ILE A 154 -8.24 -13.90 11.55
CA ILE A 154 -8.87 -12.84 12.34
C ILE A 154 -9.84 -12.07 11.41
N PRO A 155 -11.13 -11.91 11.74
CA PRO A 155 -12.12 -11.33 10.83
C PRO A 155 -12.11 -9.78 10.87
N VAL A 156 -10.95 -9.18 10.59
CA VAL A 156 -10.77 -7.73 10.56
C VAL A 156 -11.54 -7.11 9.39
N VAL A 157 -12.12 -5.93 9.59
CA VAL A 157 -12.87 -5.15 8.59
C VAL A 157 -12.33 -3.72 8.50
N PRO A 158 -12.47 -2.98 7.38
CA PRO A 158 -11.84 -1.68 7.18
C PRO A 158 -12.59 -0.52 7.85
N TYR A 159 -13.27 -0.80 8.96
CA TYR A 159 -14.10 0.15 9.69
C TYR A 159 -13.78 0.08 11.18
N ASP A 160 -13.48 1.21 11.77
CA ASP A 160 -13.18 1.33 13.18
C ASP A 160 -14.43 1.24 14.06
N ASP A 161 -14.27 1.27 15.37
CA ASP A 161 -15.37 1.06 16.34
C ASP A 161 -16.42 2.18 16.32
N THR A 162 -16.11 3.33 15.71
CA THR A 162 -17.07 4.42 15.47
C THR A 162 -17.80 4.29 14.14
N GLY A 163 -17.38 3.33 13.30
CA GLY A 163 -17.86 3.15 11.93
C GLY A 163 -17.10 3.98 10.89
N ALA A 164 -16.05 4.70 11.29
CA ALA A 164 -15.21 5.44 10.36
C ALA A 164 -14.30 4.47 9.58
N LYS A 165 -14.00 4.81 8.33
CA LYS A 165 -13.13 4.00 7.48
C LYS A 165 -11.71 4.01 8.02
N ASN A 166 -11.18 2.83 8.40
CA ASN A 166 -9.77 2.65 8.73
C ASN A 166 -9.28 1.31 8.14
N PRO A 167 -8.59 1.34 6.99
CA PRO A 167 -8.05 0.14 6.34
C PRO A 167 -6.72 -0.34 6.93
N TYR A 168 -6.15 0.35 7.93
CA TYR A 168 -4.87 0.01 8.57
C TYR A 168 -4.96 -0.09 10.09
N PRO A 169 -5.92 -0.87 10.64
CA PRO A 169 -6.08 -1.01 12.09
C PRO A 169 -4.85 -1.67 12.72
N THR A 170 -4.56 -1.29 13.96
CA THR A 170 -3.37 -1.73 14.70
C THR A 170 -3.72 -2.61 15.90
N PHE A 171 -2.94 -3.65 16.11
CA PHE A 171 -2.99 -4.49 17.31
C PHE A 171 -1.69 -4.36 18.11
N LEU A 172 -1.80 -4.45 19.43
CA LEU A 172 -0.67 -4.67 20.32
C LEU A 172 -0.49 -6.16 20.54
N VAL A 173 0.67 -6.68 20.16
CA VAL A 173 1.09 -8.05 20.46
C VAL A 173 1.93 -8.02 21.73
N VAL A 174 1.63 -8.90 22.69
CA VAL A 174 2.25 -8.91 24.02
C VAL A 174 2.71 -10.32 24.38
N ALA A 175 4.00 -10.46 24.69
CA ALA A 175 4.58 -11.69 25.23
C ALA A 175 4.67 -11.60 26.77
N ARG A 176 4.11 -12.61 27.44
CA ARG A 176 4.15 -12.77 28.91
C ARG A 176 4.86 -14.06 29.29
N ASP A 177 5.59 -14.02 30.40
CA ASP A 177 6.17 -15.23 30.99
C ASP A 177 5.16 -16.04 31.82
N ARG A 178 5.59 -17.14 32.45
CA ARG A 178 4.75 -18.00 33.30
C ARG A 178 4.15 -17.31 34.52
N THR A 179 4.76 -16.22 34.98
CA THR A 179 4.24 -15.42 36.11
C THR A 179 3.15 -14.45 35.66
N GLY A 180 2.97 -14.30 34.34
CA GLY A 180 2.07 -13.31 33.74
C GLY A 180 2.74 -11.95 33.55
N ALA A 181 4.03 -11.81 33.87
CA ALA A 181 4.75 -10.56 33.66
C ALA A 181 4.95 -10.32 32.16
N VAL A 182 4.68 -9.09 31.72
CA VAL A 182 4.97 -8.65 30.35
C VAL A 182 6.48 -8.57 30.18
N ARG A 183 6.99 -9.24 29.15
CA ARG A 183 8.42 -9.31 28.84
C ARG A 183 8.78 -8.52 27.59
N ALA A 184 7.88 -8.53 26.61
CA ALA A 184 8.02 -7.78 25.37
C ALA A 184 6.65 -7.46 24.78
N SER A 185 6.56 -6.39 24.02
CA SER A 185 5.37 -6.04 23.23
C SER A 185 5.75 -5.29 21.97
N THR A 186 4.92 -5.37 20.95
CA THR A 186 5.10 -4.63 19.70
C THR A 186 3.76 -4.32 19.05
N THR A 187 3.72 -3.31 18.20
CA THR A 187 2.54 -2.94 17.42
C THR A 187 2.61 -3.59 16.04
N VAL A 188 1.50 -4.18 15.59
CA VAL A 188 1.36 -4.73 14.24
C VAL A 188 0.16 -4.11 13.54
N VAL A 189 0.31 -3.81 12.25
CA VAL A 189 -0.81 -3.38 11.41
C VAL A 189 -1.50 -4.62 10.85
N THR A 190 -2.83 -4.62 10.89
CA THR A 190 -3.71 -5.66 10.33
C THR A 190 -4.53 -5.09 9.17
N PRO A 191 -3.86 -4.71 8.07
CA PRO A 191 -4.47 -3.98 6.98
C PRO A 191 -5.48 -4.85 6.25
N VAL A 192 -6.64 -4.25 5.95
CA VAL A 192 -7.72 -4.91 5.24
C VAL A 192 -8.45 -3.89 4.36
N SER A 193 -8.92 -4.33 3.20
CA SER A 193 -9.61 -3.50 2.22
C SER A 193 -10.85 -4.21 1.67
N ASP A 194 -11.86 -3.42 1.33
CA ASP A 194 -13.07 -3.80 0.62
C ASP A 194 -13.21 -3.04 -0.71
N GLU A 195 -12.08 -2.53 -1.24
CA GLU A 195 -12.03 -1.75 -2.49
C GLU A 195 -12.26 -2.57 -3.76
N MET A 196 -12.39 -3.90 -3.66
CA MET A 196 -12.71 -4.72 -4.81
C MET A 196 -14.11 -4.33 -5.33
N ASP A 197 -14.14 -3.67 -6.49
CA ASP A 197 -15.35 -3.07 -7.04
C ASP A 197 -15.42 -3.29 -8.56
N CYS A 198 -16.47 -3.97 -9.00
CA CYS A 198 -16.71 -4.27 -10.42
C CYS A 198 -17.81 -3.37 -11.03
N ARG A 199 -18.33 -2.38 -10.28
CA ARG A 199 -19.49 -1.56 -10.69
C ARG A 199 -19.24 -0.75 -11.95
N ALA A 200 -17.99 -0.35 -12.21
CA ALA A 200 -17.63 0.37 -13.44
C ALA A 200 -18.07 -0.37 -14.72
N CYS A 201 -18.16 -1.71 -14.68
CA CYS A 201 -18.64 -2.51 -15.80
C CYS A 201 -19.94 -3.28 -15.51
N HIS A 202 -20.21 -3.64 -14.26
CA HIS A 202 -21.31 -4.56 -13.92
C HIS A 202 -22.47 -3.90 -13.18
N ALA A 203 -22.43 -2.59 -12.91
CA ALA A 203 -23.60 -1.88 -12.40
C ALA A 203 -24.66 -1.75 -13.50
N SER A 204 -25.92 -1.78 -13.10
CA SER A 204 -27.05 -1.56 -14.02
C SER A 204 -26.91 -0.21 -14.72
N GLY A 205 -26.98 -0.21 -16.05
CA GLY A 205 -26.79 1.00 -16.87
C GLY A 205 -25.34 1.40 -17.12
N SER A 206 -24.35 0.59 -16.71
CA SER A 206 -22.93 0.82 -17.02
C SER A 206 -22.56 0.40 -18.45
N SER A 207 -21.50 -0.38 -18.66
CA SER A 207 -21.01 -0.75 -19.99
C SER A 207 -21.96 -1.71 -20.70
N PRO A 208 -22.46 -1.40 -21.91
CA PRO A 208 -23.27 -2.33 -22.71
C PRO A 208 -22.56 -3.66 -22.99
N ALA A 209 -21.23 -3.69 -22.98
CA ALA A 209 -20.44 -4.91 -23.21
C ALA A 209 -20.57 -5.96 -22.09
N ALA A 210 -20.99 -5.52 -20.90
CA ALA A 210 -21.21 -6.36 -19.73
C ALA A 210 -22.70 -6.53 -19.39
N ALA A 211 -23.60 -5.95 -20.19
CA ALA A 211 -25.04 -6.09 -20.00
C ALA A 211 -25.49 -7.54 -20.26
N PRO A 212 -26.24 -8.16 -19.32
CA PRO A 212 -26.91 -9.42 -19.58
C PRO A 212 -27.90 -9.29 -20.76
N SER A 213 -28.04 -10.35 -21.55
CA SER A 213 -28.92 -10.38 -22.72
C SER A 213 -30.40 -10.14 -22.37
N THR A 214 -30.79 -10.51 -21.15
CA THR A 214 -32.14 -10.32 -20.60
C THR A 214 -32.35 -8.95 -19.97
N GLY A 215 -31.33 -8.09 -19.96
CA GLY A 215 -31.33 -6.77 -19.34
C GLY A 215 -30.69 -6.77 -17.95
N TRP A 216 -30.43 -5.57 -17.46
CA TRP A 216 -29.88 -5.34 -16.13
C TRP A 216 -30.86 -5.71 -15.01
N VAL A 217 -30.34 -6.15 -13.86
CA VAL A 217 -31.14 -6.54 -12.69
C VAL A 217 -31.81 -5.34 -12.01
N ASN A 218 -31.12 -4.19 -11.95
CA ASN A 218 -31.59 -2.94 -11.30
C ASN A 218 -31.96 -3.13 -9.81
N ASP A 219 -31.11 -3.77 -9.02
CA ASP A 219 -31.30 -3.85 -7.57
C ASP A 219 -31.02 -2.46 -6.94
N PRO A 220 -31.84 -2.00 -5.97
CA PRO A 220 -31.64 -0.69 -5.33
C PRO A 220 -30.34 -0.59 -4.52
N ASP A 221 -29.77 -1.71 -4.09
CA ASP A 221 -28.46 -1.74 -3.42
C ASP A 221 -27.35 -1.92 -4.48
N PRO A 222 -26.46 -0.93 -4.69
CA PRO A 222 -25.40 -1.02 -5.69
C PRO A 222 -24.45 -2.21 -5.52
N GLN A 223 -24.23 -2.66 -4.28
CA GLN A 223 -23.37 -3.82 -4.02
C GLN A 223 -24.06 -5.12 -4.43
N ARG A 224 -25.37 -5.21 -4.23
CA ARG A 224 -26.16 -6.38 -4.66
C ARG A 224 -26.39 -6.38 -6.16
N ASP A 225 -26.69 -5.21 -6.74
CA ASP A 225 -26.95 -5.02 -8.16
C ASP A 225 -25.81 -5.56 -9.02
N MET A 226 -24.59 -5.07 -8.79
CA MET A 226 -23.39 -5.53 -9.48
C MET A 226 -23.21 -7.04 -9.37
N ARG A 227 -23.36 -7.59 -8.15
CA ARG A 227 -23.14 -9.03 -7.91
C ARG A 227 -24.17 -9.88 -8.64
N LEU A 228 -25.44 -9.46 -8.64
CA LEU A 228 -26.52 -10.16 -9.33
C LEU A 228 -26.35 -10.10 -10.85
N ASN A 229 -25.95 -8.94 -11.40
CA ASN A 229 -25.61 -8.80 -12.82
C ASN A 229 -24.45 -9.72 -13.23
N ILE A 230 -23.42 -9.84 -12.38
CA ILE A 230 -22.29 -10.77 -12.61
C ILE A 230 -22.79 -12.23 -12.66
N LEU A 231 -23.62 -12.66 -11.71
CA LEU A 231 -24.15 -14.03 -11.69
C LEU A 231 -25.05 -14.32 -12.90
N LEU A 232 -25.89 -13.35 -13.29
CA LEU A 232 -26.76 -13.49 -14.45
C LEU A 232 -25.94 -13.63 -15.74
N LEU A 233 -24.93 -12.76 -15.93
CA LEU A 233 -24.04 -12.84 -17.08
C LEU A 233 -23.19 -14.12 -17.07
N HIS A 234 -22.78 -14.60 -15.89
CA HIS A 234 -22.08 -15.87 -15.73
C HIS A 234 -22.97 -17.04 -16.21
N ASP A 235 -24.21 -17.12 -15.72
CA ASP A 235 -25.16 -18.16 -16.11
C ASP A 235 -25.43 -18.14 -17.62
N GLU A 236 -25.65 -16.96 -18.21
CA GLU A 236 -25.84 -16.81 -19.66
C GLU A 236 -24.65 -17.38 -20.45
N ARG A 237 -23.43 -17.05 -20.03
CA ARG A 237 -22.19 -17.43 -20.70
C ARG A 237 -21.85 -18.92 -20.54
N GLU A 238 -22.23 -19.53 -19.43
CA GLU A 238 -21.91 -20.93 -19.12
C GLU A 238 -23.09 -21.88 -19.38
N SER A 239 -24.27 -21.38 -19.76
CA SER A 239 -25.50 -22.16 -19.97
C SER A 239 -25.36 -23.36 -20.92
N SER A 240 -24.47 -23.26 -21.93
CA SER A 240 -24.20 -24.34 -22.89
C SER A 240 -23.05 -25.26 -22.48
N ASN A 241 -22.36 -24.97 -21.38
CA ASN A 241 -21.21 -25.73 -20.89
C ASN A 241 -21.68 -26.93 -20.04
N PRO A 242 -21.47 -28.19 -20.47
CA PRO A 242 -21.89 -29.36 -19.70
C PRO A 242 -21.23 -29.45 -18.31
N LEU A 243 -20.04 -28.87 -18.15
CA LEU A 243 -19.37 -28.80 -16.85
C LEU A 243 -20.12 -27.90 -15.86
N PHE A 244 -20.81 -26.88 -16.35
CA PHE A 244 -21.55 -25.95 -15.48
C PHE A 244 -22.74 -26.63 -14.81
N ALA A 245 -23.55 -27.37 -15.58
CA ALA A 245 -24.69 -28.13 -15.02
C ALA A 245 -24.23 -29.17 -13.98
N ARG A 246 -23.13 -29.87 -14.27
CA ARG A 246 -22.51 -30.79 -13.31
C ARG A 246 -22.03 -30.05 -12.05
N ALA A 247 -21.35 -28.92 -12.23
CA ALA A 247 -20.81 -28.13 -11.13
C ALA A 247 -21.91 -27.59 -10.21
N LEU A 248 -23.03 -27.10 -10.77
CA LEU A 248 -24.20 -26.70 -9.99
C LEU A 248 -24.73 -27.85 -9.13
N ALA A 249 -24.89 -29.04 -9.70
CA ALA A 249 -25.39 -30.21 -8.97
C ALA A 249 -24.43 -30.64 -7.84
N GLU A 250 -23.12 -30.69 -8.11
CA GLU A 250 -22.10 -31.08 -7.13
C GLU A 250 -21.93 -30.02 -6.01
N ALA A 251 -22.06 -28.74 -6.35
CA ALA A 251 -22.07 -27.64 -5.38
C ALA A 251 -23.41 -27.51 -4.61
N GLY A 252 -24.45 -28.21 -5.07
CA GLY A 252 -25.80 -28.21 -4.53
C GLY A 252 -26.55 -26.90 -4.78
N TYR A 253 -26.28 -26.21 -5.89
CA TYR A 253 -26.99 -25.00 -6.33
C TYR A 253 -28.19 -25.33 -7.23
N ASP A 254 -29.02 -24.32 -7.51
CA ASP A 254 -30.19 -24.47 -8.39
C ASP A 254 -29.74 -24.91 -9.79
N PRO A 255 -30.35 -25.98 -10.37
CA PRO A 255 -30.05 -26.42 -11.73
C PRO A 255 -30.27 -25.35 -12.81
N ALA A 256 -31.08 -24.33 -12.53
CA ALA A 256 -31.32 -23.20 -13.42
C ALA A 256 -30.18 -22.16 -13.42
N GLY A 257 -29.25 -22.19 -12.45
CA GLY A 257 -28.07 -21.31 -12.42
C GLY A 257 -27.72 -20.73 -11.04
N LEU A 258 -26.64 -19.93 -11.02
CA LEU A 258 -26.17 -19.22 -9.83
C LEU A 258 -27.04 -18.01 -9.49
N TYR A 259 -27.52 -17.27 -10.48
CA TYR A 259 -28.43 -16.14 -10.30
C TYR A 259 -29.75 -16.55 -9.61
N PRO A 260 -30.51 -17.56 -10.08
CA PRO A 260 -31.73 -17.99 -9.38
C PRO A 260 -31.43 -18.53 -7.97
N THR A 261 -30.29 -19.19 -7.78
CA THR A 261 -29.82 -19.61 -6.44
C THR A 261 -29.68 -18.41 -5.51
N ALA A 262 -28.95 -17.37 -5.91
CA ALA A 262 -28.77 -16.16 -5.10
C ALA A 262 -30.08 -15.41 -4.84
N ARG A 263 -30.97 -15.33 -5.86
CA ARG A 263 -32.30 -14.70 -5.72
C ARG A 263 -33.22 -15.44 -4.74
N SER A 264 -33.00 -16.73 -4.51
CA SER A 264 -33.71 -17.49 -3.47
C SER A 264 -33.23 -17.20 -2.04
N GLY A 265 -32.23 -16.32 -1.87
CA GLY A 265 -31.64 -15.97 -0.57
C GLY A 265 -30.46 -16.85 -0.18
N ARG A 266 -29.97 -17.72 -1.08
CA ARG A 266 -28.81 -18.59 -0.84
C ARG A 266 -27.58 -18.04 -1.57
N PRO A 267 -26.58 -17.48 -0.87
CA PRO A 267 -25.42 -16.89 -1.52
C PRO A 267 -24.49 -17.94 -2.14
N ILE A 268 -23.71 -17.51 -3.13
CA ILE A 268 -22.77 -18.34 -3.88
C ILE A 268 -21.37 -18.21 -3.30
N LEU A 269 -20.75 -19.32 -2.89
CA LEU A 269 -19.31 -19.36 -2.65
C LEU A 269 -18.61 -19.74 -3.97
N CYS A 270 -17.87 -18.81 -4.57
CA CYS A 270 -17.19 -19.04 -5.85
C CYS A 270 -16.18 -20.20 -5.76
N ALA A 271 -15.49 -20.28 -4.61
CA ALA A 271 -14.54 -21.35 -4.30
C ALA A 271 -15.17 -22.76 -4.31
N ARG A 272 -16.51 -22.87 -4.18
CA ARG A 272 -17.19 -24.18 -4.20
C ARG A 272 -17.06 -24.86 -5.56
N CYS A 273 -17.07 -24.10 -6.65
CA CYS A 273 -16.89 -24.63 -8.01
C CYS A 273 -15.47 -24.43 -8.53
N HIS A 274 -14.89 -23.25 -8.30
CA HIS A 274 -13.55 -22.90 -8.76
C HIS A 274 -12.53 -23.13 -7.65
N ALA A 275 -11.49 -23.93 -7.90
CA ALA A 275 -10.45 -24.12 -6.88
C ALA A 275 -9.84 -22.76 -6.47
N SER A 276 -9.67 -22.56 -5.16
CA SER A 276 -9.02 -21.39 -4.60
C SER A 276 -8.14 -21.79 -3.42
N GLU A 277 -6.93 -21.27 -3.43
CA GLU A 277 -5.92 -21.48 -2.41
C GLU A 277 -6.25 -20.72 -1.12
N ALA A 278 -7.24 -19.82 -1.13
CA ALA A 278 -7.86 -19.22 0.05
C ALA A 278 -8.66 -20.23 0.86
N LEU A 279 -9.14 -21.29 0.20
CA LEU A 279 -9.86 -22.39 0.82
C LEU A 279 -9.26 -23.71 0.31
N PRO A 280 -8.14 -24.17 0.88
CA PRO A 280 -7.47 -25.38 0.43
C PRO A 280 -8.42 -26.59 0.35
N GLY A 281 -8.33 -27.35 -0.74
CA GLY A 281 -9.22 -28.49 -1.01
C GLY A 281 -10.57 -28.12 -1.63
N SER A 282 -10.79 -26.85 -1.96
CA SER A 282 -11.96 -26.36 -2.69
C SER A 282 -11.88 -26.63 -4.21
N GLY A 283 -13.00 -26.38 -4.89
CA GLY A 283 -13.14 -26.53 -6.34
C GLY A 283 -13.65 -27.88 -6.80
N ILE A 284 -14.13 -27.91 -8.04
CA ILE A 284 -14.62 -29.11 -8.72
C ILE A 284 -13.64 -29.50 -9.82
N ARG A 285 -13.43 -30.80 -9.98
CA ARG A 285 -12.53 -31.35 -10.99
C ARG A 285 -12.91 -30.83 -12.39
N ASP A 286 -11.88 -30.49 -13.18
CA ASP A 286 -11.97 -29.96 -14.56
C ASP A 286 -12.52 -28.52 -14.68
N VAL A 287 -13.02 -27.92 -13.59
CA VAL A 287 -13.31 -26.49 -13.52
C VAL A 287 -12.01 -25.73 -13.26
N SER A 288 -11.75 -24.68 -14.04
CA SER A 288 -10.54 -23.85 -13.85
C SER A 288 -10.51 -23.22 -12.46
N ALA A 289 -9.31 -23.08 -11.91
CA ALA A 289 -9.11 -22.34 -10.65
C ALA A 289 -9.63 -20.90 -10.77
N LEU A 290 -10.06 -20.31 -9.66
CA LEU A 290 -10.75 -19.02 -9.65
C LEU A 290 -9.87 -17.90 -10.23
N THR A 291 -8.58 -17.90 -9.86
CA THR A 291 -7.56 -17.01 -10.43
C THR A 291 -7.49 -17.13 -11.95
N GLN A 292 -7.44 -18.35 -12.49
CA GLN A 292 -7.39 -18.57 -13.93
C GLN A 292 -8.69 -18.11 -14.61
N ALA A 293 -9.84 -18.46 -14.04
CA ALA A 293 -11.15 -18.19 -14.61
C ALA A 293 -11.39 -16.67 -14.77
N ILE A 294 -11.14 -15.90 -13.71
CA ILE A 294 -11.36 -14.45 -13.71
C ILE A 294 -10.35 -13.75 -14.62
N HIS A 295 -9.05 -13.93 -14.38
CA HIS A 295 -8.02 -13.17 -15.09
C HIS A 295 -8.02 -13.43 -16.60
N ARG A 296 -8.21 -14.69 -17.03
CA ARG A 296 -8.26 -15.03 -18.46
C ARG A 296 -9.42 -14.35 -19.16
N ARG A 297 -10.57 -14.26 -18.48
CA ARG A 297 -11.78 -13.69 -19.06
C ARG A 297 -11.76 -12.16 -19.05
N MET A 298 -11.11 -11.56 -18.06
CA MET A 298 -10.96 -10.11 -17.94
C MET A 298 -9.86 -9.54 -18.83
N ALA A 299 -8.86 -10.33 -19.23
CA ALA A 299 -7.69 -9.88 -19.99
C ALA A 299 -7.99 -8.96 -21.20
N TRP A 300 -9.09 -9.22 -21.92
CA TRP A 300 -9.45 -8.49 -23.14
C TRP A 300 -10.62 -7.52 -22.97
N VAL A 301 -11.12 -7.36 -21.75
CA VAL A 301 -12.13 -6.35 -21.44
C VAL A 301 -11.45 -4.98 -21.52
N ALA A 302 -12.11 -4.02 -22.16
CA ALA A 302 -11.64 -2.64 -22.18
C ALA A 302 -11.88 -2.00 -20.81
N ASP A 303 -10.85 -1.38 -20.25
CA ASP A 303 -10.96 -0.57 -19.05
C ASP A 303 -11.85 0.64 -19.34
N PRO A 304 -12.92 0.91 -18.56
CA PRO A 304 -13.78 2.07 -18.77
C PRO A 304 -13.06 3.42 -18.71
N ASP A 305 -11.95 3.53 -17.97
CA ASP A 305 -11.25 4.81 -17.78
C ASP A 305 -10.23 5.07 -18.88
N THR A 306 -9.55 4.02 -19.37
CA THR A 306 -8.42 4.16 -20.31
C THR A 306 -8.74 3.66 -21.72
N LEU A 307 -9.80 2.87 -21.87
CA LEU A 307 -10.16 2.11 -23.08
C LEU A 307 -9.10 1.09 -23.53
N GLU A 308 -8.01 0.93 -22.79
CA GLU A 308 -7.02 -0.12 -23.02
C GLU A 308 -7.54 -1.46 -22.50
N PRO A 309 -7.16 -2.59 -23.10
CA PRO A 309 -7.44 -3.91 -22.52
C PRO A 309 -6.84 -4.03 -21.12
N LEU A 310 -7.54 -4.68 -20.19
CA LEU A 310 -7.03 -4.91 -18.83
C LEU A 310 -5.73 -5.72 -18.79
N ASN A 311 -5.37 -6.44 -19.86
CA ASN A 311 -4.09 -7.13 -20.00
C ASN A 311 -2.92 -6.24 -20.43
N ALA A 312 -3.15 -4.98 -20.80
CA ALA A 312 -2.10 -4.08 -21.25
C ALA A 312 -1.05 -3.88 -20.14
N SER A 313 0.24 -3.98 -20.48
CA SER A 313 1.35 -3.73 -19.55
C SER A 313 1.50 -2.26 -19.17
N THR A 314 0.84 -1.37 -19.91
CA THR A 314 0.75 0.07 -19.64
C THR A 314 -0.38 0.40 -18.67
N ASN A 315 -1.38 -0.48 -18.53
CA ASN A 315 -2.56 -0.23 -17.70
C ASN A 315 -2.44 -0.88 -16.31
N ARG A 316 -1.60 -0.29 -15.45
CA ARG A 316 -1.49 -0.73 -14.05
C ARG A 316 -2.81 -0.67 -13.29
N ASN A 317 -3.58 0.40 -13.52
CA ASN A 317 -4.81 0.66 -12.76
C ASN A 317 -5.86 -0.43 -12.97
N ALA A 318 -5.77 -1.18 -14.08
CA ALA A 318 -6.56 -2.38 -14.31
C ALA A 318 -6.52 -3.36 -13.13
N CYS A 319 -5.37 -3.56 -12.48
CA CYS A 319 -5.26 -4.44 -11.31
C CYS A 319 -6.06 -3.90 -10.12
N TYR A 320 -6.07 -2.59 -9.90
CA TYR A 320 -6.75 -1.96 -8.76
C TYR A 320 -8.27 -1.89 -8.91
N ARG A 321 -8.83 -2.27 -10.07
CA ARG A 321 -10.27 -2.51 -10.21
C ARG A 321 -10.73 -3.70 -9.36
N CYS A 322 -9.92 -4.76 -9.33
CA CYS A 322 -10.28 -6.02 -8.69
C CYS A 322 -9.46 -6.31 -7.42
N HIS A 323 -8.33 -5.62 -7.24
CA HIS A 323 -7.47 -5.74 -6.08
C HIS A 323 -7.42 -4.44 -5.29
N PRO A 324 -7.19 -4.48 -3.97
CA PRO A 324 -6.99 -3.29 -3.18
C PRO A 324 -5.85 -2.44 -3.73
N GLY A 325 -6.06 -1.13 -3.77
CA GLY A 325 -4.95 -0.20 -3.93
C GLY A 325 -5.27 1.16 -4.53
N ALA A 326 -6.51 1.42 -4.95
CA ALA A 326 -6.89 2.74 -5.43
C ALA A 326 -6.72 3.80 -4.32
N ALA A 327 -7.24 3.56 -3.11
CA ALA A 327 -6.98 4.39 -1.93
C ALA A 327 -6.06 3.69 -0.92
N THR A 328 -6.24 2.39 -0.68
CA THR A 328 -5.46 1.60 0.31
C THR A 328 -4.06 1.21 -0.15
N ARG A 329 -3.66 1.55 -1.38
CA ARG A 329 -2.32 1.34 -1.94
C ARG A 329 -1.66 0.04 -1.48
N CYS A 330 -2.26 -1.11 -1.81
CA CYS A 330 -1.77 -2.42 -1.38
C CYS A 330 -0.23 -2.54 -1.50
N LEU A 331 0.30 -2.21 -2.69
CA LEU A 331 1.73 -2.04 -2.94
C LEU A 331 2.24 -0.69 -2.42
N ARG A 332 2.63 -0.65 -1.15
CA ARG A 332 3.13 0.56 -0.45
C ARG A 332 4.49 0.40 0.25
N GLY A 333 5.05 -0.79 0.21
CA GLY A 333 6.41 -1.04 0.69
C GLY A 333 7.49 -0.41 -0.20
N VAL A 334 8.75 -0.73 0.09
CA VAL A 334 9.93 -0.19 -0.62
C VAL A 334 9.82 -0.32 -2.15
N MET A 335 9.26 -1.41 -2.67
CA MET A 335 9.05 -1.59 -4.11
C MET A 335 8.00 -0.63 -4.67
N GLY A 336 6.87 -0.46 -3.98
CA GLY A 336 5.82 0.49 -4.37
C GLY A 336 6.26 1.94 -4.31
N ASN A 337 7.29 2.22 -3.50
CA ASN A 337 7.89 3.53 -3.30
C ASN A 337 9.05 3.81 -4.27
N ALA A 338 9.46 2.84 -5.09
CA ALA A 338 10.49 3.04 -6.10
C ALA A 338 9.96 3.93 -7.23
N VAL A 339 10.74 4.95 -7.60
CA VAL A 339 10.35 5.95 -8.59
C VAL A 339 11.34 5.95 -9.75
N ALA A 340 10.80 5.96 -10.97
CA ALA A 340 11.54 6.01 -12.22
C ALA A 340 12.02 7.44 -12.50
N PRO A 341 12.97 7.65 -13.43
CA PRO A 341 13.49 9.00 -13.75
C PRO A 341 12.43 10.03 -14.15
N ASP A 342 11.28 9.59 -14.65
CA ASP A 342 10.15 10.45 -15.06
C ASP A 342 9.15 10.75 -13.92
N GLY A 343 9.43 10.28 -12.69
CA GLY A 343 8.57 10.46 -11.53
C GLY A 343 7.43 9.42 -11.40
N THR A 344 7.30 8.48 -12.35
CA THR A 344 6.33 7.38 -12.24
C THR A 344 6.86 6.26 -11.34
N ARG A 345 6.01 5.29 -10.98
CA ARG A 345 6.47 4.14 -10.17
C ARG A 345 7.35 3.22 -11.02
N ALA A 346 8.60 3.05 -10.60
CA ALA A 346 9.57 2.16 -11.23
C ALA A 346 9.16 0.68 -11.14
N ILE A 347 8.49 0.30 -10.04
CA ILE A 347 8.00 -1.06 -9.83
C ILE A 347 6.47 -1.04 -9.68
N GLN A 348 5.83 -1.95 -10.40
CA GLN A 348 4.39 -2.09 -10.47
C GLN A 348 3.97 -3.54 -10.21
N CYS A 349 2.67 -3.79 -10.03
CA CYS A 349 2.15 -5.14 -9.79
C CYS A 349 2.60 -6.11 -10.89
N GLN A 350 2.56 -5.68 -12.15
CA GLN A 350 2.97 -6.50 -13.30
C GLN A 350 4.49 -6.74 -13.36
N SER A 351 5.32 -5.87 -12.77
CA SER A 351 6.76 -6.08 -12.64
C SER A 351 7.09 -7.31 -11.79
N CYS A 352 6.13 -7.77 -10.98
CA CYS A 352 6.26 -8.90 -10.08
C CYS A 352 5.38 -10.06 -10.57
N HIS A 353 4.07 -9.85 -10.75
CA HIS A 353 3.13 -10.94 -11.03
C HIS A 353 2.95 -11.25 -12.53
N GLY A 354 3.35 -10.33 -13.41
CA GLY A 354 3.05 -10.38 -14.85
C GLY A 354 1.67 -9.80 -15.18
N ASN A 355 1.31 -9.80 -16.46
CA ASN A 355 0.01 -9.35 -16.97
C ASN A 355 -1.13 -10.35 -16.69
N MET A 356 -2.37 -9.97 -17.04
CA MET A 356 -3.57 -10.78 -16.79
C MET A 356 -3.47 -12.20 -17.37
N LEU A 357 -2.84 -12.39 -18.52
CA LEU A 357 -2.68 -13.72 -19.12
C LEU A 357 -1.60 -14.55 -18.44
N GLN A 358 -0.52 -13.93 -17.95
CA GLN A 358 0.51 -14.61 -17.17
C GLN A 358 -0.05 -15.09 -15.82
N VAL A 359 -0.84 -14.25 -15.14
CA VAL A 359 -1.50 -14.67 -13.89
C VAL A 359 -2.61 -15.70 -14.13
N ALA A 360 -3.18 -15.75 -15.34
CA ALA A 360 -4.17 -16.74 -15.75
C ALA A 360 -3.58 -18.05 -16.30
N SER A 361 -2.26 -18.23 -16.28
CA SER A 361 -1.61 -19.42 -16.82
C SER A 361 -2.12 -20.69 -16.12
N PRO A 362 -2.49 -21.76 -16.86
CA PRO A 362 -2.81 -23.06 -16.25
C PRO A 362 -1.61 -23.67 -15.51
N ASP A 363 -0.38 -23.28 -15.88
CA ASP A 363 0.85 -23.79 -15.27
C ASP A 363 1.19 -23.06 -13.96
N ARG A 364 0.43 -22.02 -13.60
CA ARG A 364 0.61 -21.26 -12.37
C ARG A 364 -0.40 -21.72 -11.31
N ARG A 365 0.08 -22.09 -10.14
CA ARG A 365 -0.76 -22.27 -8.93
C ARG A 365 -0.97 -20.91 -8.29
N GLY A 366 -2.00 -20.20 -8.74
CA GLY A 366 -2.51 -18.95 -8.17
C GLY A 366 -1.49 -18.13 -7.40
N TRP A 367 -1.78 -17.87 -6.13
CA TRP A 367 -0.92 -17.09 -5.24
C TRP A 367 0.15 -17.91 -4.48
N ILE A 368 0.40 -19.15 -4.94
CA ILE A 368 1.45 -20.03 -4.40
C ILE A 368 2.73 -19.88 -5.22
N ASP A 369 2.60 -19.72 -6.52
CA ASP A 369 3.71 -19.44 -7.41
C ASP A 369 3.85 -17.91 -7.55
N GLU A 370 4.45 -17.29 -6.52
CA GLU A 370 4.73 -15.85 -6.46
C GLU A 370 6.21 -15.54 -6.69
N PRO A 371 6.53 -14.26 -6.98
CA PRO A 371 7.90 -13.77 -7.07
C PRO A 371 8.75 -14.10 -5.86
N ARG A 372 10.03 -14.37 -6.14
CA ARG A 372 11.04 -14.64 -5.13
C ARG A 372 11.98 -13.44 -5.04
N CYS A 373 12.63 -13.25 -3.89
CA CYS A 373 13.60 -12.14 -3.72
C CYS A 373 14.68 -12.19 -4.81
N GLN A 374 15.22 -13.37 -5.08
CA GLN A 374 16.22 -13.63 -6.10
C GLN A 374 15.75 -13.35 -7.53
N SER A 375 14.45 -13.17 -7.77
CA SER A 375 13.97 -12.77 -9.09
C SER A 375 14.31 -11.32 -9.44
N CYS A 376 14.61 -10.48 -8.45
CA CYS A 376 15.15 -9.13 -8.67
C CYS A 376 16.51 -8.91 -8.00
N HIS A 377 16.76 -9.57 -6.87
CA HIS A 377 17.99 -9.51 -6.08
C HIS A 377 18.93 -10.65 -6.48
N THR A 378 19.47 -10.53 -7.69
CA THR A 378 20.20 -11.62 -8.35
C THR A 378 21.69 -11.67 -8.01
N GLY A 379 22.23 -10.80 -7.16
CA GLY A 379 23.60 -10.97 -6.64
C GLY A 379 24.20 -9.78 -5.90
N THR A 380 25.53 -9.68 -5.90
CA THR A 380 26.30 -8.66 -5.16
C THR A 380 26.63 -7.44 -6.03
N ALA A 381 27.21 -6.39 -5.42
CA ALA A 381 27.67 -5.22 -6.15
C ALA A 381 28.72 -5.52 -7.24
N VAL A 382 29.45 -6.63 -7.13
CA VAL A 382 30.46 -7.05 -8.11
C VAL A 382 30.04 -8.26 -8.94
N GLN A 383 28.94 -8.94 -8.59
CA GLN A 383 28.45 -10.14 -9.28
C GLN A 383 26.95 -10.04 -9.62
N ASN A 384 26.59 -9.04 -10.42
CA ASN A 384 25.24 -8.92 -10.99
C ASN A 384 25.16 -7.96 -12.19
N ARG A 385 26.09 -8.08 -13.16
CA ARG A 385 26.21 -7.19 -14.33
C ARG A 385 26.26 -5.69 -13.98
N GLY A 386 26.74 -5.35 -12.79
CA GLY A 386 26.81 -3.97 -12.27
C GLY A 386 25.52 -3.43 -11.64
N ALA A 387 24.40 -4.17 -11.68
CA ALA A 387 23.16 -3.79 -11.02
C ALA A 387 23.08 -4.44 -9.63
N ILE A 388 22.54 -3.76 -8.61
CA ILE A 388 22.35 -4.37 -7.28
C ILE A 388 20.98 -5.04 -7.16
N ARG A 389 20.01 -4.56 -7.93
CA ARG A 389 18.65 -5.11 -8.05
C ARG A 389 18.05 -4.74 -9.41
N PHE A 390 17.06 -5.50 -9.87
CA PHE A 390 16.23 -5.17 -11.02
C PHE A 390 14.85 -4.66 -10.60
N GLU A 391 14.21 -3.87 -11.46
CA GLU A 391 12.86 -3.32 -11.24
C GLU A 391 11.75 -4.28 -11.67
N SER A 392 12.10 -5.36 -12.36
CA SER A 392 11.17 -6.40 -12.82
C SER A 392 11.76 -7.79 -12.65
N VAL A 393 10.93 -8.72 -12.21
CA VAL A 393 11.26 -10.14 -12.06
C VAL A 393 11.46 -10.83 -13.41
N PHE A 394 10.98 -10.20 -14.49
CA PHE A 394 11.05 -10.72 -15.85
C PHE A 394 12.22 -10.11 -16.63
N THR A 395 12.79 -10.91 -17.53
CA THR A 395 13.65 -10.44 -18.61
C THR A 395 12.83 -9.74 -19.69
N GLU A 396 13.50 -9.13 -20.68
CA GLU A 396 12.84 -8.54 -21.85
C GLU A 396 12.00 -9.56 -22.64
N ASP A 397 12.37 -10.84 -22.58
CA ASP A 397 11.65 -11.96 -23.20
C ASP A 397 10.50 -12.51 -22.33
N ASN A 398 10.12 -11.80 -21.25
CA ASN A 398 9.09 -12.20 -20.27
C ASN A 398 9.37 -13.52 -19.53
N VAL A 399 10.63 -13.89 -19.35
CA VAL A 399 11.05 -15.07 -18.58
C VAL A 399 11.48 -14.63 -17.17
N PRO A 400 11.11 -15.34 -16.09
CA PRO A 400 11.62 -15.04 -14.75
C PRO A 400 13.15 -15.05 -14.70
N ARG A 401 13.74 -14.10 -13.97
CA ARG A 401 15.20 -14.01 -13.79
C ARG A 401 15.70 -15.06 -12.83
N GLU A 402 16.87 -15.61 -13.16
CA GLU A 402 17.62 -16.52 -12.30
C GLU A 402 18.73 -15.77 -11.54
N PRO A 403 18.93 -16.05 -10.23
CA PRO A 403 20.03 -15.45 -9.48
C PRO A 403 21.40 -15.82 -10.04
N GLN A 404 22.30 -14.85 -10.05
CA GLN A 404 23.75 -15.06 -10.24
C GLN A 404 24.43 -15.42 -8.91
N ASP A 405 23.95 -14.86 -7.80
CA ASP A 405 24.43 -15.16 -6.45
C ASP A 405 23.23 -15.22 -5.45
N PRO A 406 23.18 -16.24 -4.56
CA PRO A 406 22.05 -16.48 -3.66
C PRO A 406 22.12 -15.75 -2.31
N ILE A 407 23.02 -14.77 -2.10
CA ILE A 407 23.17 -14.05 -0.82
C ILE A 407 21.87 -13.38 -0.32
N PHE A 408 20.97 -13.03 -1.24
CA PHE A 408 19.65 -12.44 -0.98
C PHE A 408 18.48 -13.40 -1.30
N ALA A 409 18.74 -14.70 -1.43
CA ALA A 409 17.74 -15.67 -1.84
C ALA A 409 16.80 -16.11 -0.69
N THR A 410 15.57 -16.45 -1.07
CA THR A 410 14.65 -17.23 -0.23
C THR A 410 15.14 -18.66 -0.07
N ASN A 411 14.90 -19.30 1.06
CA ASN A 411 15.00 -20.76 1.17
C ASN A 411 14.02 -21.45 0.20
N SER A 412 14.49 -22.49 -0.47
CA SER A 412 13.65 -23.30 -1.37
C SER A 412 12.58 -24.07 -0.58
N ASP A 413 11.50 -24.46 -1.26
CA ASP A 413 10.49 -25.41 -0.76
C ASP A 413 9.73 -24.99 0.51
N THR A 414 9.48 -23.69 0.67
CA THR A 414 8.77 -23.15 1.83
C THR A 414 7.46 -22.49 1.41
N PRO A 415 6.28 -22.98 1.86
CA PRO A 415 6.06 -24.04 2.85
C PRO A 415 5.88 -25.43 2.22
N VAL A 416 5.84 -25.53 0.88
CA VAL A 416 5.64 -26.78 0.14
C VAL A 416 6.71 -26.94 -0.94
N PRO A 417 7.06 -28.19 -1.31
CA PRO A 417 7.99 -28.45 -2.40
C PRO A 417 7.63 -27.69 -3.69
N GLY A 418 8.62 -27.03 -4.28
CA GLY A 418 8.50 -26.23 -5.49
C GLY A 418 8.04 -24.78 -5.28
N ALA A 419 7.53 -24.41 -4.10
CA ALA A 419 7.20 -23.02 -3.76
C ALA A 419 8.34 -22.38 -2.95
N ALA A 420 8.72 -21.15 -3.28
CA ALA A 420 9.74 -20.40 -2.53
C ALA A 420 9.24 -18.99 -2.27
N LEU A 421 8.24 -18.91 -1.39
CA LEU A 421 7.53 -17.68 -1.09
C LEU A 421 8.30 -16.85 -0.06
N TYR A 422 8.44 -15.56 -0.33
CA TYR A 422 9.04 -14.59 0.60
C TYR A 422 8.44 -14.67 2.02
N ARG A 423 7.11 -14.72 2.14
CA ARG A 423 6.40 -14.75 3.43
C ARG A 423 6.69 -15.97 4.32
N PHE A 424 7.22 -17.04 3.74
CA PHE A 424 7.65 -18.23 4.51
C PHE A 424 9.16 -18.35 4.62
N SER A 425 9.88 -17.40 4.04
CA SER A 425 11.32 -17.44 4.00
C SER A 425 11.95 -17.09 5.34
N LYS A 426 13.11 -17.69 5.64
CA LYS A 426 13.82 -17.50 6.91
C LYS A 426 15.32 -17.37 6.68
N GLY A 427 15.95 -16.59 7.54
CA GLY A 427 17.40 -16.42 7.61
C GLY A 427 17.86 -16.18 9.05
N HIS A 428 19.15 -15.88 9.25
CA HIS A 428 19.68 -15.33 10.51
C HIS A 428 19.18 -16.04 11.79
N GLY A 429 19.43 -17.35 11.89
CA GLY A 429 19.01 -18.15 13.06
C GLY A 429 17.54 -18.59 13.07
N GLY A 430 16.86 -18.55 11.91
CA GLY A 430 15.47 -18.99 11.75
C GLY A 430 14.44 -17.87 11.88
N ILE A 431 14.90 -16.62 11.90
CA ILE A 431 14.04 -15.44 11.84
C ILE A 431 13.39 -15.35 10.47
N ALA A 432 12.08 -15.14 10.43
CA ALA A 432 11.33 -14.94 9.20
C ALA A 432 11.76 -13.66 8.52
N CYS A 433 11.85 -13.68 7.18
CA CYS A 433 12.21 -12.49 6.40
C CYS A 433 11.25 -11.32 6.69
N GLU A 434 9.94 -11.60 6.77
CA GLU A 434 8.92 -10.59 7.09
C GLU A 434 9.08 -9.96 8.47
N ALA A 435 9.69 -10.66 9.43
CA ALA A 435 9.98 -10.08 10.74
C ALA A 435 10.97 -8.91 10.62
N CYS A 436 11.99 -9.04 9.77
CA CYS A 436 12.99 -7.99 9.55
C CYS A 436 12.57 -6.96 8.51
N HIS A 437 11.94 -7.42 7.43
CA HIS A 437 11.68 -6.61 6.23
C HIS A 437 10.26 -6.06 6.18
N GLY A 438 9.34 -6.54 7.01
CA GLY A 438 7.91 -6.22 6.90
C GLY A 438 7.20 -7.15 5.91
N PRO A 439 5.88 -7.02 5.78
CA PRO A 439 5.09 -7.96 5.01
C PRO A 439 5.18 -7.70 3.51
N THR A 440 4.94 -8.72 2.68
CA THR A 440 5.21 -8.72 1.22
C THR A 440 4.85 -7.42 0.47
N HIS A 441 3.67 -6.83 0.69
CA HIS A 441 3.27 -5.57 0.01
C HIS A 441 3.53 -4.28 0.81
N ALA A 442 4.01 -4.38 2.05
CA ALA A 442 4.35 -3.24 2.91
C ALA A 442 5.75 -3.35 3.52
N GLU A 443 6.69 -3.94 2.77
CA GLU A 443 8.10 -4.01 3.16
C GLU A 443 8.67 -2.63 3.49
N TYR A 444 9.53 -2.57 4.49
CA TYR A 444 10.09 -1.32 4.99
C TYR A 444 11.10 -0.70 4.01
N PRO A 445 11.12 0.65 3.89
CA PRO A 445 10.18 1.60 4.46
C PRO A 445 8.82 1.57 3.72
N SER A 446 7.72 1.53 4.47
CA SER A 446 6.38 1.68 3.90
C SER A 446 6.03 3.16 3.73
N SER A 447 5.23 3.50 2.71
CA SER A 447 4.69 4.86 2.56
C SER A 447 3.51 5.13 3.51
N HIS A 448 2.93 4.11 4.13
CA HIS A 448 1.95 4.29 5.19
C HIS A 448 2.64 4.29 6.56
N GLU A 449 2.34 5.29 7.38
CA GLU A 449 3.03 5.52 8.65
C GLU A 449 2.85 4.39 9.67
N ASN A 450 1.64 3.82 9.76
CA ASN A 450 1.34 2.76 10.73
C ASN A 450 2.24 1.53 10.55
N ASP A 451 2.61 1.17 9.31
CA ASP A 451 3.46 0.00 9.09
C ASP A 451 4.85 0.21 9.74
N ASN A 452 5.33 1.45 9.75
CA ASN A 452 6.66 1.79 10.24
C ASN A 452 6.76 1.91 11.77
N LEU A 453 5.63 1.85 12.50
CA LEU A 453 5.58 2.03 13.96
C LEU A 453 6.50 1.04 14.70
N GLN A 454 6.43 -0.24 14.34
CA GLN A 454 7.29 -1.28 14.93
C GLN A 454 8.76 -1.01 14.66
N SER A 455 9.13 -0.70 13.42
CA SER A 455 10.52 -0.38 13.08
C SER A 455 11.03 0.78 13.91
N ILE A 456 10.28 1.88 13.98
CA ILE A 456 10.68 3.06 14.75
C ILE A 456 10.83 2.71 16.23
N ALA A 457 9.87 1.97 16.80
CA ALA A 457 9.91 1.58 18.21
C ALA A 457 11.12 0.69 18.55
N LEU A 458 11.49 -0.22 17.64
CA LEU A 458 12.54 -1.21 17.89
C LEU A 458 13.96 -0.68 17.65
N GLN A 459 14.18 0.13 16.60
CA GLN A 459 15.52 0.59 16.22
C GLN A 459 15.70 2.12 16.15
N GLY A 460 14.64 2.89 16.46
CA GLY A 460 14.69 4.36 16.49
C GLY A 460 14.61 5.04 15.12
N HIS A 461 14.45 4.29 14.03
CA HIS A 461 14.25 4.83 12.68
C HIS A 461 13.36 3.95 11.82
N VAL A 462 12.87 4.51 10.71
CA VAL A 462 12.14 3.75 9.69
C VAL A 462 13.13 2.92 8.87
N GLY A 463 12.80 1.66 8.60
CA GLY A 463 13.56 0.80 7.70
C GLY A 463 13.42 -0.68 8.05
N THR A 464 14.11 -1.53 7.31
CA THR A 464 14.27 -2.93 7.69
C THR A 464 15.00 -3.01 9.04
N LEU A 465 14.67 -3.97 9.89
CA LEU A 465 15.33 -4.14 11.19
C LEU A 465 16.78 -4.55 10.98
N SER A 466 17.69 -3.57 11.08
CA SER A 466 19.12 -3.74 10.78
C SER A 466 20.02 -3.47 11.99
N GLU A 467 19.51 -2.78 13.01
CA GLU A 467 20.28 -2.52 14.21
C GLU A 467 20.41 -3.79 15.05
N CYS A 468 21.60 -4.41 15.03
CA CYS A 468 21.83 -5.67 15.72
C CYS A 468 21.48 -5.61 17.21
N SER A 469 21.65 -4.44 17.85
CA SER A 469 21.30 -4.22 19.26
C SER A 469 19.81 -4.35 19.56
N THR A 470 18.95 -4.29 18.54
CA THR A 470 17.50 -4.54 18.65
C THR A 470 17.21 -5.94 19.18
N CYS A 471 18.01 -6.93 18.76
CA CYS A 471 17.82 -8.33 19.12
C CYS A 471 19.00 -8.90 19.91
N HIS A 472 20.19 -8.33 19.79
CA HIS A 472 21.41 -8.85 20.41
C HIS A 472 21.86 -7.95 21.56
N PRO A 473 21.80 -8.42 22.82
CA PRO A 473 22.28 -7.64 23.96
C PRO A 473 23.80 -7.39 23.90
N GLN A 474 24.51 -8.31 23.24
CA GLN A 474 25.92 -8.18 22.90
C GLN A 474 26.04 -8.32 21.38
N VAL A 475 26.29 -7.19 20.71
CA VAL A 475 26.48 -7.17 19.26
C VAL A 475 27.82 -7.84 18.92
N PRO A 476 27.82 -8.97 18.17
CA PRO A 476 29.06 -9.64 17.77
C PRO A 476 29.95 -8.71 16.94
N ALA A 477 31.27 -8.91 16.92
CA ALA A 477 32.17 -8.18 16.03
C ALA A 477 32.67 -9.10 14.91
N VAL A 478 31.78 -9.43 13.97
CA VAL A 478 32.07 -10.38 12.87
C VAL A 478 32.14 -9.66 11.53
N PRO A 479 33.10 -9.99 10.65
CA PRO A 479 33.18 -9.44 9.28
C PRO A 479 32.05 -9.95 8.37
N ASN A 480 31.59 -11.17 8.65
CA ASN A 480 30.53 -11.87 7.97
C ASN A 480 29.82 -12.78 8.99
N GLY A 481 28.50 -12.94 8.85
CA GLY A 481 27.71 -13.79 9.77
C GLY A 481 26.46 -13.13 10.33
N GLY A 482 26.22 -11.85 10.02
CA GLY A 482 24.89 -11.25 10.12
C GLY A 482 23.98 -11.65 8.95
N PRO A 483 22.75 -11.12 8.91
CA PRO A 483 21.83 -11.30 7.80
C PRO A 483 22.50 -10.94 6.46
N HIS A 484 22.33 -11.77 5.43
CA HIS A 484 22.94 -11.55 4.10
C HIS A 484 24.47 -11.38 4.12
N GLY A 485 25.15 -11.97 5.11
CA GLY A 485 26.60 -11.80 5.25
C GLY A 485 27.02 -10.42 5.73
N LEU A 486 26.07 -9.56 6.13
CA LEU A 486 26.35 -8.21 6.63
C LEU A 486 27.10 -8.27 7.96
N HIS A 487 27.98 -7.29 8.14
CA HIS A 487 28.65 -7.05 9.41
C HIS A 487 27.78 -6.12 10.29
N PRO A 488 27.97 -6.13 11.62
CA PRO A 488 27.31 -5.17 12.49
C PRO A 488 27.68 -3.73 12.16
N LEU A 489 26.79 -2.79 12.48
CA LEU A 489 27.01 -1.36 12.29
C LEU A 489 27.49 -0.69 13.59
N GLY A 490 28.11 0.48 13.46
CA GLY A 490 28.42 1.33 14.61
C GLY A 490 29.84 1.21 15.15
N ALA A 491 30.04 1.72 16.37
CA ALA A 491 31.37 1.91 16.96
C ALA A 491 32.12 0.60 17.24
N SER A 492 31.42 -0.51 17.50
CA SER A 492 32.01 -1.84 17.63
C SER A 492 32.70 -2.28 16.35
N TRP A 493 32.02 -2.14 15.21
CA TRP A 493 32.57 -2.41 13.88
C TRP A 493 33.75 -1.50 13.55
N VAL A 494 33.60 -0.18 13.78
CA VAL A 494 34.68 0.79 13.52
C VAL A 494 35.97 0.42 14.25
N ARG A 495 35.88 -0.11 15.46
CA ARG A 495 37.07 -0.56 16.22
C ARG A 495 37.67 -1.86 15.68
N ALA A 496 36.84 -2.80 15.24
CA ALA A 496 37.29 -4.15 14.86
C ALA A 496 37.71 -4.28 13.38
N HIS A 497 37.14 -3.48 12.47
CA HIS A 497 37.32 -3.70 11.03
C HIS A 497 38.77 -3.57 10.52
N GLY A 498 39.62 -2.81 11.22
CA GLY A 498 41.03 -2.66 10.87
C GLY A 498 41.79 -3.99 10.98
N GLU A 499 41.62 -4.69 12.11
CA GLU A 499 42.23 -6.01 12.32
C GLU A 499 41.73 -7.03 11.29
N LEU A 500 40.44 -6.95 10.93
CA LEU A 500 39.82 -7.83 9.95
C LEU A 500 40.38 -7.60 8.53
N ALA A 501 40.56 -6.33 8.14
CA ALA A 501 41.17 -5.98 6.86
C ALA A 501 42.66 -6.38 6.77
N GLU A 502 43.39 -6.28 7.88
CA GLU A 502 44.82 -6.64 7.96
C GLU A 502 45.06 -8.15 7.85
N HIS A 503 44.18 -8.98 8.42
CA HIS A 503 44.37 -10.44 8.47
C HIS A 503 43.58 -11.21 7.39
N GLY A 504 42.44 -10.68 6.94
CA GLY A 504 41.55 -11.32 5.96
C GLY A 504 41.54 -10.66 4.58
N GLY A 505 42.19 -9.50 4.42
CA GLY A 505 42.13 -8.69 3.22
C GLY A 505 40.80 -7.96 3.03
N VAL A 506 40.74 -7.06 2.04
CA VAL A 506 39.56 -6.22 1.75
C VAL A 506 38.63 -6.79 0.67
N GLY A 507 39.01 -7.92 0.06
CA GLY A 507 38.26 -8.55 -1.04
C GLY A 507 36.76 -8.80 -0.72
N PRO A 508 36.42 -9.40 0.43
CA PRO A 508 35.02 -9.67 0.81
C PRO A 508 34.15 -8.41 0.96
N CYS A 509 34.76 -7.25 1.23
CA CYS A 509 34.00 -6.00 1.35
C CYS A 509 33.44 -5.52 0.00
N ARG A 510 34.03 -5.94 -1.12
CA ARG A 510 33.64 -5.50 -2.47
C ARG A 510 32.24 -5.93 -2.85
N ASP A 511 31.75 -7.03 -2.28
CA ASP A 511 30.39 -7.53 -2.53
C ASP A 511 29.31 -6.53 -2.10
N CYS A 512 29.56 -5.73 -1.06
CA CYS A 512 28.62 -4.71 -0.57
C CYS A 512 29.10 -3.27 -0.86
N HIS A 513 30.40 -3.03 -0.89
CA HIS A 513 30.99 -1.70 -1.05
C HIS A 513 31.49 -1.38 -2.46
N GLY A 514 31.28 -2.30 -3.41
CA GLY A 514 31.63 -2.12 -4.81
C GLY A 514 33.11 -2.39 -5.13
N ALA A 515 33.42 -2.42 -6.42
CA ALA A 515 34.76 -2.75 -6.89
C ALA A 515 35.83 -1.72 -6.48
N ASP A 516 35.44 -0.48 -6.22
CA ASP A 516 36.30 0.66 -5.88
C ASP A 516 36.21 1.08 -4.40
N TYR A 517 35.41 0.39 -3.59
CA TYR A 517 35.22 0.63 -2.15
C TYR A 517 34.55 1.96 -1.77
N ARG A 518 33.85 2.62 -2.70
CA ARG A 518 33.12 3.85 -2.40
C ARG A 518 31.79 3.64 -1.71
N GLY A 519 31.37 2.39 -1.57
CA GLY A 519 30.04 2.08 -1.10
C GLY A 519 29.07 1.95 -2.26
N THR A 520 27.92 1.37 -1.96
CA THR A 520 26.82 1.17 -2.88
C THR A 520 25.50 1.31 -2.13
N GLU A 521 24.39 1.10 -2.81
CA GLU A 521 23.08 0.97 -2.21
C GLU A 521 23.05 0.00 -1.00
N LEU A 522 23.87 -1.07 -1.02
CA LEU A 522 23.94 -2.07 0.05
C LEU A 522 24.65 -1.57 1.32
N SER A 523 25.52 -0.55 1.20
CA SER A 523 26.24 0.05 2.34
C SER A 523 25.65 1.40 2.75
N ARG A 524 24.43 1.68 2.29
CA ARG A 524 23.70 2.89 2.65
C ARG A 524 23.31 2.89 4.13
N ALA A 525 23.61 3.98 4.83
CA ALA A 525 23.19 4.16 6.21
C ALA A 525 21.66 4.21 6.30
N LEU A 526 21.04 3.36 7.13
CA LEU A 526 19.58 3.30 7.25
C LEU A 526 19.01 4.30 8.27
N GLY A 527 19.88 4.93 9.05
CA GLY A 527 19.60 6.00 10.00
C GLY A 527 20.82 6.89 10.17
N ASP A 528 20.65 8.04 10.83
CA ASP A 528 21.77 8.91 11.18
C ASP A 528 22.72 8.21 12.17
N ARG A 529 24.02 8.35 11.95
CA ARG A 529 25.09 7.75 12.75
C ARG A 529 26.16 8.79 13.04
N VAL A 530 26.55 8.88 14.31
CA VAL A 530 27.75 9.62 14.73
C VAL A 530 28.77 8.61 15.22
N LEU A 531 29.88 8.49 14.51
CA LEU A 531 30.94 7.53 14.78
C LEU A 531 32.21 8.24 15.23
N GLN A 532 32.74 7.80 16.38
CA GLN A 532 34.06 8.23 16.84
C GLN A 532 35.12 7.34 16.21
N THR A 533 36.03 7.95 15.46
CA THR A 533 37.11 7.24 14.74
C THR A 533 38.47 7.81 15.14
N LYS A 534 39.55 7.09 14.82
CA LYS A 534 40.92 7.62 14.98
C LYS A 534 41.22 8.85 14.11
N PHE A 535 40.35 9.13 13.13
CA PHE A 535 40.42 10.29 12.22
C PHE A 535 39.42 11.39 12.60
N GLY A 536 38.91 11.37 13.83
CA GLY A 536 37.91 12.31 14.34
C GLY A 536 36.47 11.77 14.29
N THR A 537 35.53 12.64 14.66
CA THR A 537 34.10 12.33 14.60
C THR A 537 33.63 12.34 13.15
N LYS A 538 32.94 11.27 12.75
CA LYS A 538 32.31 11.12 11.45
C LYS A 538 30.80 11.07 11.62
N VAL A 539 30.06 11.82 10.81
CA VAL A 539 28.60 11.89 10.86
C VAL A 539 28.07 11.35 9.55
N PHE A 540 27.45 10.18 9.57
CA PHE A 540 26.77 9.62 8.41
C PHE A 540 25.29 9.89 8.56
N TRP A 541 24.70 10.63 7.63
CA TRP A 541 23.25 10.78 7.59
C TRP A 541 22.61 9.52 6.99
N ARG A 542 21.36 9.26 7.35
CA ARG A 542 20.53 8.23 6.71
C ARG A 542 20.58 8.43 5.21
N GLY A 543 20.86 7.42 4.39
CA GLY A 543 20.95 7.58 2.94
C GLY A 543 22.39 7.70 2.41
N PHE A 544 23.37 8.01 3.27
CA PHE A 544 24.77 8.06 2.86
C PHE A 544 25.32 6.67 2.54
N GLN A 545 25.89 6.47 1.35
CA GLN A 545 26.58 5.22 0.97
C GLN A 545 27.96 5.17 1.65
N VAL A 546 28.11 4.31 2.65
CA VAL A 546 29.33 4.26 3.46
C VAL A 546 30.43 3.52 2.71
N GLY A 547 31.40 4.26 2.18
CA GLY A 547 32.64 3.74 1.60
C GLY A 547 33.84 3.79 2.55
N CYS A 548 34.93 3.10 2.17
CA CYS A 548 36.21 3.14 2.88
C CYS A 548 36.76 4.58 2.98
N TYR A 549 36.61 5.37 1.92
CA TYR A 549 37.20 6.70 1.82
C TYR A 549 36.44 7.80 2.58
N ALA A 550 35.29 7.47 3.18
CA ALA A 550 34.62 8.39 4.09
C ALA A 550 35.38 8.55 5.43
N CYS A 551 36.18 7.53 5.79
CA CYS A 551 37.00 7.51 6.99
C CYS A 551 38.49 7.49 6.70
N HIS A 552 38.92 6.86 5.61
CA HIS A 552 40.32 6.68 5.24
C HIS A 552 40.73 7.57 4.07
N ASN A 553 42.02 7.87 3.93
CA ASN A 553 42.51 8.70 2.83
C ASN A 553 42.33 7.97 1.48
N GLY A 554 41.64 8.63 0.55
CA GLY A 554 41.48 8.21 -0.85
C GLY A 554 41.92 9.31 -1.81
N PRO A 555 41.79 9.09 -3.14
CA PRO A 555 42.18 10.08 -4.15
C PRO A 555 41.46 11.44 -3.98
N PHE A 556 40.28 11.42 -3.35
CA PHE A 556 39.44 12.60 -3.13
C PHE A 556 38.89 12.76 -1.70
N SER A 557 39.16 11.80 -0.80
CA SER A 557 38.75 11.77 0.63
C SER A 557 37.38 12.42 0.93
N GLU A 558 36.31 11.63 0.89
CA GLU A 558 34.93 12.11 1.00
C GLU A 558 34.57 12.49 2.44
N ALA A 559 33.88 13.62 2.64
CA ALA A 559 33.38 14.03 3.94
C ALA A 559 31.85 14.04 3.93
N PRO A 560 31.18 13.32 4.85
CA PRO A 560 29.72 13.35 4.91
C PRO A 560 29.26 14.70 5.52
N ALA A 561 28.52 15.50 4.75
CA ALA A 561 27.78 16.68 5.24
C ALA A 561 26.48 16.23 5.95
N ARG A 562 25.79 17.11 6.69
CA ARG A 562 24.52 16.77 7.37
C ARG A 562 23.36 16.90 6.39
N ASN A 563 22.52 15.87 6.25
CA ASN A 563 21.29 15.94 5.45
C ASN A 563 20.16 16.65 6.21
N ARG A 564 19.35 17.43 5.51
CA ARG A 564 18.18 18.18 5.96
C ARG A 564 17.00 17.76 5.10
N ALA A 565 15.85 17.53 5.72
CA ALA A 565 14.68 17.06 5.00
C ALA A 565 14.24 18.03 3.88
N PRO A 566 13.71 17.49 2.78
CA PRO A 566 13.14 18.31 1.73
C PRO A 566 11.91 19.04 2.26
N GLU A 567 11.60 20.19 1.69
CA GLU A 567 10.40 20.97 1.99
C GLU A 567 9.51 20.99 0.75
N VAL A 568 8.21 20.74 0.94
CA VAL A 568 7.19 20.80 -0.12
C VAL A 568 6.13 21.84 0.24
N SER A 569 5.72 22.65 -0.73
CA SER A 569 4.71 23.70 -0.52
C SER A 569 3.31 23.26 -0.96
N ASP A 570 2.28 23.80 -0.31
CA ASP A 570 0.89 23.71 -0.76
C ASP A 570 0.76 24.27 -2.18
N ALA A 571 -0.21 23.74 -2.94
CA ALA A 571 -0.49 24.19 -4.31
C ALA A 571 -2.00 24.35 -4.53
N GLU A 572 -2.37 25.23 -5.46
CA GLU A 572 -3.76 25.41 -5.88
C GLU A 572 -3.84 25.46 -7.40
N ALA A 573 -4.89 24.87 -7.98
CA ALA A 573 -5.13 24.89 -9.42
C ALA A 573 -6.60 25.14 -9.73
N ARG A 574 -6.86 25.88 -10.82
CA ARG A 574 -8.19 26.01 -11.43
C ARG A 574 -8.16 25.47 -12.84
N LEU A 575 -9.13 24.63 -13.17
CA LEU A 575 -9.19 23.94 -14.46
C LEU A 575 -10.65 23.74 -14.88
N VAL A 576 -10.85 23.28 -16.11
CA VAL A 576 -12.19 22.96 -16.64
C VAL A 576 -12.46 21.46 -16.56
N SER A 577 -13.71 21.08 -16.38
CA SER A 577 -14.15 19.68 -16.35
C SER A 577 -13.66 18.91 -17.59
N ASN A 578 -13.40 17.62 -17.42
CA ASN A 578 -12.92 16.70 -18.48
C ASN A 578 -11.51 16.98 -19.05
N ALA A 579 -10.73 17.90 -18.46
CA ALA A 579 -9.38 18.22 -18.92
C ALA A 579 -8.29 17.84 -17.89
N PRO A 580 -7.43 16.84 -18.19
CA PRO A 580 -6.24 16.58 -17.41
C PRO A 580 -5.33 17.82 -17.35
N THR A 581 -4.92 18.22 -16.16
CA THR A 581 -4.11 19.43 -15.94
C THR A 581 -2.89 19.09 -15.11
N LEU A 582 -1.73 19.59 -15.55
CA LEU A 582 -0.48 19.43 -14.82
C LEU A 582 -0.31 20.58 -13.82
N ILE A 583 -0.23 20.26 -12.54
CA ILE A 583 -0.12 21.20 -11.41
C ILE A 583 1.34 21.21 -10.93
N PRO A 584 2.10 22.31 -11.14
CA PRO A 584 3.48 22.40 -10.66
C PRO A 584 3.54 22.37 -9.14
N ILE A 585 4.49 21.61 -8.60
CA ILE A 585 4.73 21.47 -7.17
C ILE A 585 6.12 22.01 -6.83
N ALA A 586 6.18 22.95 -5.91
CA ALA A 586 7.44 23.43 -5.37
C ALA A 586 7.93 22.48 -4.27
N ALA A 587 8.99 21.73 -4.57
CA ALA A 587 9.73 20.95 -3.59
C ALA A 587 11.23 21.22 -3.72
N VAL A 588 11.88 21.48 -2.60
CA VAL A 588 13.30 21.84 -2.56
C VAL A 588 14.00 21.07 -1.45
N ASP A 589 15.24 20.67 -1.73
CA ASP A 589 16.13 20.12 -0.74
C ASP A 589 17.29 21.11 -0.51
N SER A 590 17.58 21.42 0.75
CA SER A 590 18.56 22.44 1.11
C SER A 590 20.01 21.97 1.02
N ASP A 591 20.23 20.66 0.85
CA ASP A 591 21.52 20.02 0.60
C ASP A 591 21.75 19.75 -0.90
N GLY A 592 20.71 19.95 -1.72
CA GLY A 592 20.75 19.80 -3.17
C GLY A 592 20.53 18.37 -3.64
N ASP A 593 20.01 17.51 -2.75
CA ASP A 593 19.69 16.13 -3.07
C ASP A 593 18.49 16.05 -4.04
N PRO A 594 18.45 15.06 -4.94
CA PRO A 594 17.32 14.87 -5.84
C PRO A 594 16.02 14.59 -5.08
N VAL A 595 15.01 15.45 -5.29
CA VAL A 595 13.71 15.31 -4.64
C VAL A 595 12.74 14.55 -5.52
N THR A 596 12.06 13.59 -4.92
CA THR A 596 11.03 12.78 -5.56
C THR A 596 9.68 13.03 -4.90
N LEU A 597 8.69 13.46 -5.68
CA LEU A 597 7.33 13.66 -5.20
C LEU A 597 6.53 12.36 -5.13
N ARG A 598 5.59 12.29 -4.19
CA ARG A 598 4.52 11.28 -4.16
C ARG A 598 3.21 11.92 -3.74
N VAL A 599 2.12 11.47 -4.37
CA VAL A 599 0.77 11.72 -3.86
C VAL A 599 0.58 10.86 -2.62
N VAL A 600 0.03 11.40 -1.52
CA VAL A 600 -0.19 10.73 -0.23
C VAL A 600 -1.66 10.35 -0.04
N THR A 601 -2.59 11.26 -0.34
CA THR A 601 -4.03 10.97 -0.45
C THR A 601 -4.48 11.26 -1.87
N GLN A 602 -5.45 10.51 -2.42
CA GLN A 602 -6.03 10.81 -3.74
C GLN A 602 -7.17 11.82 -3.59
N PRO A 603 -7.52 12.55 -4.68
CA PRO A 603 -8.74 13.34 -4.73
C PRO A 603 -10.00 12.47 -4.61
N SER A 604 -11.13 13.07 -4.26
CA SER A 604 -12.43 12.36 -4.14
C SER A 604 -13.22 12.32 -5.44
N HIS A 605 -12.93 13.19 -6.40
CA HIS A 605 -13.65 13.39 -7.66
C HIS A 605 -12.69 13.52 -8.86
N GLY A 606 -11.56 12.83 -8.77
CA GLY A 606 -10.54 12.80 -9.79
C GLY A 606 -9.38 11.89 -9.41
N THR A 607 -8.35 11.87 -10.25
CA THR A 607 -7.11 11.14 -10.00
C THR A 607 -5.91 12.07 -10.06
N ALA A 608 -4.96 11.87 -9.16
CA ALA A 608 -3.71 12.61 -9.09
C ALA A 608 -2.51 11.68 -9.30
N ALA A 609 -1.64 12.02 -10.26
CA ALA A 609 -0.43 11.26 -10.57
C ALA A 609 0.79 12.18 -10.69
N VAL A 610 1.87 11.87 -9.98
CA VAL A 610 3.13 12.62 -10.10
C VAL A 610 3.70 12.52 -11.52
N ARG A 611 4.23 13.64 -12.00
CA ARG A 611 5.00 13.81 -13.24
C ARG A 611 6.14 14.77 -12.95
N GLU A 612 7.33 14.24 -12.72
CA GLU A 612 8.50 15.01 -12.30
C GLU A 612 8.20 15.92 -11.08
N GLN A 613 8.37 17.24 -11.22
CA GLN A 613 8.06 18.26 -10.19
C GLN A 613 6.62 18.78 -10.28
N ALA A 614 5.70 17.99 -10.81
CA ALA A 614 4.30 18.34 -10.95
C ALA A 614 3.39 17.14 -10.67
N VAL A 615 2.09 17.41 -10.57
CA VAL A 615 1.04 16.40 -10.45
C VAL A 615 0.04 16.58 -11.57
N LEU A 616 -0.15 15.56 -12.39
CA LEU A 616 -1.25 15.48 -13.35
C LEU A 616 -2.52 15.14 -12.59
N TYR A 617 -3.46 16.08 -12.55
CA TYR A 617 -4.81 15.89 -12.04
C TYR A 617 -5.78 15.67 -13.19
N THR A 618 -6.58 14.61 -13.12
CA THR A 618 -7.63 14.29 -14.09
C THR A 618 -8.97 14.25 -13.36
N PRO A 619 -9.90 15.19 -13.63
CA PRO A 619 -11.25 15.15 -13.05
C PRO A 619 -12.00 13.89 -13.48
N GLU A 620 -12.92 13.42 -12.63
CA GLU A 620 -13.97 12.50 -13.08
C GLU A 620 -14.79 13.13 -14.22
N PRO A 621 -15.22 12.35 -15.23
CA PRO A 621 -16.03 12.88 -16.31
C PRO A 621 -17.29 13.59 -15.81
N GLY A 622 -17.49 14.83 -16.24
CA GLY A 622 -18.63 15.67 -15.87
C GLY A 622 -18.55 16.29 -14.46
N TYR A 623 -17.49 16.06 -13.69
CA TYR A 623 -17.34 16.67 -12.37
C TYR A 623 -17.07 18.17 -12.45
N SER A 624 -17.76 18.93 -11.61
CA SER A 624 -17.48 20.34 -11.31
C SER A 624 -17.57 20.57 -9.79
N GLY A 625 -16.63 21.33 -9.24
CA GLY A 625 -16.51 21.53 -7.80
C GLY A 625 -15.08 21.58 -7.29
N GLU A 626 -14.94 21.61 -5.96
CA GLU A 626 -13.65 21.58 -5.28
C GLU A 626 -13.21 20.14 -5.04
N ASP A 627 -11.92 19.87 -5.25
CA ASP A 627 -11.30 18.60 -4.89
C ASP A 627 -9.98 18.85 -4.17
N THR A 628 -9.54 17.89 -3.35
CA THR A 628 -8.33 18.03 -2.54
C THR A 628 -7.57 16.74 -2.43
N PHE A 629 -6.25 16.84 -2.51
CA PHE A 629 -5.36 15.72 -2.26
C PHE A 629 -4.07 16.20 -1.58
N THR A 630 -3.30 15.30 -0.98
CA THR A 630 -2.04 15.65 -0.30
C THR A 630 -0.84 15.03 -0.98
N ILE A 631 0.31 15.67 -0.85
CA ILE A 631 1.59 15.24 -1.43
C ILE A 631 2.72 15.32 -0.40
N ALA A 632 3.80 14.59 -0.66
CA ALA A 632 5.06 14.65 0.07
C ALA A 632 6.25 14.49 -0.89
N ALA A 633 7.43 14.90 -0.45
CA ALA A 633 8.71 14.74 -1.12
C ALA A 633 9.62 13.77 -0.34
N TRP A 634 10.52 13.12 -1.06
CA TRP A 634 11.55 12.21 -0.55
C TRP A 634 12.89 12.48 -1.25
N ASP A 635 13.95 12.65 -0.48
CA ASP A 635 15.32 12.98 -0.91
C ASP A 635 16.25 11.73 -0.98
N GLY A 636 15.74 10.53 -0.68
CA GLY A 636 16.57 9.32 -0.50
C GLY A 636 16.91 8.99 0.95
N SER A 637 16.52 9.84 1.90
CA SER A 637 16.88 9.81 3.33
C SER A 637 15.73 10.15 4.29
N THR A 638 15.03 11.26 4.10
CA THR A 638 13.96 11.80 4.94
C THR A 638 12.76 12.26 4.12
N ASN A 639 11.57 12.15 4.70
CA ASN A 639 10.36 12.66 4.09
C ASN A 639 10.23 14.15 4.40
N SER A 640 9.64 14.90 3.47
CA SER A 640 9.21 16.28 3.72
C SER A 640 8.03 16.38 4.69
N ASN A 641 7.63 17.62 4.99
CA ASN A 641 6.27 17.93 5.45
C ASN A 641 5.20 17.43 4.46
N LEU A 642 3.95 17.33 4.91
CA LEU A 642 2.80 17.15 4.01
C LEU A 642 2.38 18.51 3.43
N ALA A 643 2.10 18.54 2.13
CA ALA A 643 1.46 19.66 1.46
C ALA A 643 0.08 19.27 0.92
N THR A 644 -0.85 20.20 0.95
CA THR A 644 -2.22 20.08 0.42
C THR A 644 -2.28 20.71 -0.96
N VAL A 645 -2.85 19.98 -1.93
CA VAL A 645 -3.20 20.50 -3.25
C VAL A 645 -4.71 20.67 -3.32
N ARG A 646 -5.17 21.90 -3.59
CA ARG A 646 -6.59 22.22 -3.80
C ARG A 646 -6.86 22.44 -5.27
N VAL A 647 -7.93 21.86 -5.78
CA VAL A 647 -8.30 21.95 -7.19
C VAL A 647 -9.73 22.44 -7.32
N THR A 648 -9.93 23.54 -8.04
CA THR A 648 -11.27 24.00 -8.43
C THR A 648 -11.54 23.58 -9.87
N VAL A 649 -12.48 22.66 -10.07
CA VAL A 649 -12.95 22.22 -11.38
C VAL A 649 -14.16 23.04 -11.78
N ALA A 650 -13.97 23.98 -12.71
CA ALA A 650 -15.05 24.75 -13.30
C ALA A 650 -15.80 23.92 -14.34
N GLU A 651 -17.12 24.13 -14.46
CA GLU A 651 -17.87 23.58 -15.58
C GLU A 651 -17.30 24.08 -16.91
N GLN A 652 -17.12 23.15 -17.85
CA GLN A 652 -16.71 23.49 -19.20
C GLN A 652 -17.80 24.34 -19.87
N SER A 653 -17.53 25.63 -20.11
CA SER A 653 -18.35 26.40 -21.05
C SER A 653 -18.02 25.93 -22.46
N CYS A 654 -18.87 25.11 -23.05
CA CYS A 654 -18.69 24.65 -24.42
C CYS A 654 -19.86 25.10 -25.29
N ALA A 655 -19.53 25.37 -26.55
CA ALA A 655 -20.46 25.87 -27.56
C ALA A 655 -20.71 24.72 -28.55
N GLY A 656 -21.70 23.87 -28.28
CA GLY A 656 -22.05 22.70 -29.11
C GLY A 656 -22.69 21.56 -28.31
N ASP A 657 -22.74 20.36 -28.91
CA ASP A 657 -23.23 19.12 -28.29
C ASP A 657 -22.16 18.54 -27.34
N CYS A 658 -22.21 18.96 -26.08
CA CYS A 658 -21.17 18.62 -25.10
C CYS A 658 -21.46 17.36 -24.30
N ASN A 659 -22.70 16.87 -24.35
CA ASN A 659 -23.11 15.60 -23.75
C ASN A 659 -23.05 14.45 -24.77
N GLY A 660 -22.74 14.73 -26.04
CA GLY A 660 -22.55 13.75 -27.10
C GLY A 660 -23.86 13.07 -27.51
N ASP A 661 -25.00 13.70 -27.25
CA ASP A 661 -26.32 13.12 -27.49
C ASP A 661 -26.87 13.38 -28.90
N GLY A 662 -26.09 14.09 -29.73
CA GLY A 662 -26.45 14.47 -31.09
C GLY A 662 -27.35 15.71 -31.16
N SER A 663 -27.56 16.42 -30.05
CA SER A 663 -28.42 17.60 -29.97
C SER A 663 -27.71 18.80 -29.34
N VAL A 664 -28.21 20.01 -29.65
CA VAL A 664 -27.71 21.27 -29.11
C VAL A 664 -28.92 22.02 -28.56
N THR A 665 -28.86 22.45 -27.32
CA THR A 665 -29.91 23.24 -26.67
C THR A 665 -29.95 24.66 -27.23
N ILE A 666 -31.07 25.36 -27.05
CA ILE A 666 -31.22 26.77 -27.47
C ILE A 666 -30.14 27.66 -26.84
N ASP A 667 -29.76 27.39 -25.58
CA ASP A 667 -28.75 28.18 -24.87
C ASP A 667 -27.34 27.96 -25.42
N GLU A 668 -26.98 26.72 -25.78
CA GLU A 668 -25.71 26.38 -26.43
C GLU A 668 -25.62 26.97 -27.84
N LEU A 669 -26.74 27.00 -28.58
CA LEU A 669 -26.82 27.62 -29.90
C LEU A 669 -26.70 29.15 -29.82
N VAL A 670 -27.35 29.78 -28.84
CA VAL A 670 -27.23 31.22 -28.57
C VAL A 670 -25.81 31.59 -28.18
N LEU A 671 -25.11 30.75 -27.42
CA LEU A 671 -23.71 30.94 -27.07
C LEU A 671 -22.78 30.79 -28.28
N GLN A 672 -23.01 29.80 -29.16
CA GLN A 672 -22.30 29.67 -30.44
C GLN A 672 -22.44 30.91 -31.31
N VAL A 673 -23.67 31.43 -31.44
CA VAL A 673 -23.95 32.64 -32.23
C VAL A 673 -23.26 33.87 -31.63
N ARG A 674 -23.24 34.01 -30.31
CA ARG A 674 -22.53 35.11 -29.62
C ARG A 674 -21.01 35.07 -29.83
N ILE A 675 -20.42 33.88 -29.78
CA ILE A 675 -18.97 33.69 -29.99
C ILE A 675 -18.60 33.92 -31.46
N ALA A 676 -19.41 33.43 -32.40
CA ALA A 676 -19.16 33.56 -33.84
C ALA A 676 -19.29 35.01 -34.35
N LEU A 677 -20.09 35.84 -33.68
CA LEU A 677 -20.36 37.22 -34.10
C LEU A 677 -19.48 38.29 -33.41
N GLY A 678 -18.60 37.91 -32.47
CA GLY A 678 -17.57 38.76 -31.86
C GLY A 678 -17.98 40.20 -31.53
N GLU A 679 -18.54 40.44 -30.34
CA GLU A 679 -18.89 41.78 -29.78
C GLU A 679 -19.40 42.85 -30.77
N ALA A 680 -20.19 42.46 -31.78
CA ALA A 680 -20.94 43.41 -32.61
C ALA A 680 -22.37 43.55 -32.11
N ASP A 681 -22.72 44.78 -31.70
CA ASP A 681 -23.97 45.19 -31.07
C ASP A 681 -25.20 44.88 -31.95
N ILE A 682 -25.93 43.81 -31.64
CA ILE A 682 -27.19 43.40 -32.31
C ILE A 682 -28.36 44.39 -32.06
N SER A 683 -28.17 45.41 -31.22
CA SER A 683 -29.24 46.37 -30.88
C SER A 683 -29.70 47.25 -32.05
N ALA A 684 -29.04 47.21 -33.22
CA ALA A 684 -29.30 48.13 -34.33
C ALA A 684 -30.21 47.61 -35.46
N CYS A 685 -30.50 46.30 -35.56
CA CYS A 685 -31.45 45.81 -36.59
C CYS A 685 -32.67 45.15 -35.90
N SER A 686 -33.72 45.95 -35.70
CA SER A 686 -34.98 45.51 -35.10
C SER A 686 -35.82 44.71 -36.10
N ALA A 687 -35.71 43.38 -36.08
CA ALA A 687 -36.78 42.46 -36.50
C ALA A 687 -36.31 41.01 -36.37
N ALA A 688 -36.40 40.42 -35.17
CA ALA A 688 -36.43 38.96 -35.06
C ALA A 688 -37.86 38.43 -34.94
N ASP A 689 -38.85 39.30 -34.74
CA ASP A 689 -40.25 38.92 -34.57
C ASP A 689 -41.13 40.00 -35.26
N ALA A 690 -41.25 39.90 -36.59
CA ALA A 690 -41.90 40.94 -37.40
C ALA A 690 -43.42 40.99 -37.19
N ASN A 691 -44.01 39.96 -36.59
CA ASN A 691 -45.45 39.86 -36.29
C ASN A 691 -45.77 39.96 -34.78
N ASN A 692 -44.74 40.05 -33.92
CA ASN A 692 -44.81 40.20 -32.46
C ASN A 692 -45.62 39.11 -31.77
N ASP A 693 -45.54 37.88 -32.27
CA ASP A 693 -46.23 36.71 -31.72
C ASP A 693 -45.39 35.92 -30.71
N ARG A 694 -44.14 36.37 -30.45
CA ARG A 694 -43.14 35.75 -29.58
C ARG A 694 -42.65 34.38 -30.05
N GLN A 695 -42.88 34.02 -31.30
CA GLN A 695 -42.27 32.88 -31.97
C GLN A 695 -41.46 33.37 -33.18
N VAL A 696 -40.29 32.76 -33.40
CA VAL A 696 -39.44 33.13 -34.53
C VAL A 696 -39.24 31.89 -35.39
N THR A 697 -39.63 31.99 -36.65
CA THR A 697 -39.47 30.91 -37.61
C THR A 697 -38.05 30.88 -38.19
N ILE A 698 -37.63 29.71 -38.68
CA ILE A 698 -36.32 29.54 -39.34
C ILE A 698 -36.18 30.50 -40.54
N GLU A 699 -37.27 30.79 -41.26
CA GLU A 699 -37.27 31.74 -42.37
C GLU A 699 -37.05 33.19 -41.93
N GLU A 700 -37.50 33.59 -40.74
CA GLU A 700 -37.28 34.93 -40.18
C GLU A 700 -35.84 35.10 -39.69
N ILE A 701 -35.26 34.06 -39.09
CA ILE A 701 -33.84 34.04 -38.68
C ILE A 701 -32.93 34.14 -39.90
N VAL A 702 -33.19 33.34 -40.93
CA VAL A 702 -32.39 33.38 -42.18
C VAL A 702 -32.52 34.74 -42.87
N ARG A 703 -33.69 35.39 -42.80
CA ARG A 703 -33.92 36.72 -43.37
C ARG A 703 -33.14 37.81 -42.62
N SER A 704 -33.13 37.79 -41.30
CA SER A 704 -32.43 38.78 -40.47
C SER A 704 -30.90 38.61 -40.52
N VAL A 705 -30.41 37.38 -40.61
CA VAL A 705 -28.99 37.08 -40.86
C VAL A 705 -28.56 37.58 -42.25
N ASN A 706 -29.38 37.38 -43.29
CA ASN A 706 -29.08 37.90 -44.62
C ASN A 706 -29.12 39.44 -44.69
N GLN A 707 -30.00 40.11 -43.94
CA GLN A 707 -30.03 41.58 -43.85
C GLN A 707 -28.80 42.14 -43.12
N ALA A 708 -28.33 41.48 -42.06
CA ALA A 708 -27.12 41.89 -41.36
C ALA A 708 -25.86 41.73 -42.22
N LEU A 709 -25.80 40.69 -43.07
CA LEU A 709 -24.65 40.42 -43.95
C LEU A 709 -24.56 41.35 -45.18
N LEU A 710 -25.68 41.94 -45.61
CA LEU A 710 -25.74 42.84 -46.78
C LEU A 710 -25.60 44.33 -46.42
N GLY A 711 -25.50 44.67 -45.14
CA GLY A 711 -25.58 46.03 -44.61
C GLY A 711 -27.02 46.52 -44.54
N CYS A 712 -27.52 46.82 -43.33
CA CYS A 712 -28.91 47.26 -43.10
C CYS A 712 -29.18 48.55 -43.94
N GLY A 713 -30.06 48.44 -44.94
CA GLY A 713 -30.50 49.51 -45.84
C GLY A 713 -31.96 49.86 -45.65
#